data_AF-A0A970W6I5-F1
#
_entry.id   AF-A0A970W6I5-F1
#
_cell.length_a   1.000
_cell.length_b   1.000
_cell.length_c   1.000
_cell.angle_alpha   90.00
_cell.angle_beta   90.00
_cell.angle_gamma   90.00
#
_symmetry.space_group_name_H-M   'P 1'
#
loop_
_entity.id
_entity.type
_entity.pdbx_description
1 polymer ?
#
loop_
_entity_poly.entity_id
_entity_poly.type
_entity_poly.pdbx_seq_one_letter_code
_entity_poly.pdbx_strand_id
1 'polypeptide(L)'
;WSGPEDRRVDPQVLNYARLILLREVMARNGDQDKPVWVMEMGWNALPENWSGQPSPWGADAPDKQADRTLRALGRARAEWPWAQILCLPGYQPAAAADDPVWGLALVDRQGQPTLLRQRLAAWLASPASSPLPYQPPRGRLLAALALLGAGLAVVTWRGLVHLRRLPWATWWGAGQQAFLRLSDAQQFALTALLVGLYALSPWQPLALLALWALLFIGLLRLEWPLLCATACIPFALYHRPLGARGFSLVESLTLLALAAWALPGLSRWLARRRAGQASLKSLLGGLRFDWRGLDGAWLFFLLVAFASLFVSQNRSVSLREFRVVVLESALFYWLVVRAPGRSRWATARPHAFLVGLADALVLSGAVLAVYGLAQYAFGGDTIVAEGVRRIRAVYASPNNLSLVLGRIIPLAAAVALWGRTGWRRRAYGVGAALMVPCLFLTFSRGAWLLGLPAAMLFLGAMRGRRALAGMLAAIVVGVALLVPVAGTARIASLFDLRAGTSLFRVSLWRSALAMIRDHPLTGVGLDNFLYYYPSYILAEAAAEPNLSHPHNIVLDFWTRLGVGGLAALAWFLVAYFRKGWRALRALPDGDVRALLLGFMASVVGMLAHGLVDNSYFVVELAFIFALTLGWAQRLTWREEEQR
;
A
#
# COMPACT_ATOMS: atom_id res chain seq x y z
N TRP A 1 -23.10 16.28 34.55
CA TRP A 1 -21.78 15.64 34.39
C TRP A 1 -21.40 14.89 35.64
N SER A 2 -21.05 13.61 35.49
CA SER A 2 -20.70 12.76 36.62
C SER A 2 -19.28 13.03 37.11
N GLY A 3 -19.03 12.66 38.37
CA GLY A 3 -17.72 12.77 38.99
C GLY A 3 -16.78 11.63 38.56
N PRO A 4 -15.51 11.69 38.97
CA PRO A 4 -14.52 10.66 38.68
C PRO A 4 -14.84 9.30 39.29
N GLU A 5 -15.76 9.20 40.25
CA GLU A 5 -16.16 7.94 40.90
C GLU A 5 -17.29 7.21 40.16
N ASP A 6 -17.87 7.81 39.11
CA ASP A 6 -18.85 7.12 38.26
C ASP A 6 -18.19 5.89 37.61
N ARG A 7 -18.78 4.72 37.89
CA ARG A 7 -18.26 3.41 37.48
C ARG A 7 -18.90 2.87 36.21
N ARG A 8 -19.87 3.58 35.63
CA ARG A 8 -20.55 3.12 34.41
C ARG A 8 -19.57 3.13 33.24
N VAL A 9 -19.29 1.96 32.68
CA VAL A 9 -18.43 1.77 31.51
C VAL A 9 -19.35 1.44 30.34
N ASP A 10 -19.80 2.47 29.62
CA ASP A 10 -20.79 2.33 28.55
C ASP A 10 -20.48 3.32 27.40
N PRO A 11 -20.53 2.90 26.12
CA PRO A 11 -20.23 3.77 24.99
C PRO A 11 -21.19 4.95 24.82
N GLN A 12 -22.40 4.89 25.38
CA GLN A 12 -23.42 5.95 25.34
C GLN A 12 -23.32 6.93 26.52
N VAL A 13 -22.46 6.65 27.51
CA VAL A 13 -22.29 7.51 28.70
C VAL A 13 -20.99 8.28 28.62
N LEU A 14 -21.05 9.61 28.53
CA LEU A 14 -19.86 10.47 28.55
C LEU A 14 -19.42 10.71 30.01
N ASN A 15 -18.45 9.92 30.47
CA ASN A 15 -17.85 10.03 31.80
C ASN A 15 -16.36 9.64 31.80
N TYR A 16 -15.72 9.75 32.96
CA TYR A 16 -14.29 9.44 33.15
C TYR A 16 -13.97 7.94 32.94
N ALA A 17 -14.86 7.05 33.37
CA ALA A 17 -14.67 5.59 33.26
C ALA A 17 -14.77 5.06 31.82
N ARG A 18 -15.34 5.83 30.89
CA ARG A 18 -15.44 5.48 29.46
C ARG A 18 -14.08 5.17 28.82
N LEU A 19 -12.98 5.71 29.35
CA LEU A 19 -11.60 5.38 28.93
C LEU A 19 -11.30 3.87 29.00
N ILE A 20 -11.95 3.15 29.92
CA ILE A 20 -11.77 1.70 30.08
C ILE A 20 -12.20 0.94 28.81
N LEU A 21 -13.18 1.42 28.05
CA LEU A 21 -13.58 0.78 26.79
C LEU A 21 -12.44 0.74 25.77
N LEU A 22 -11.63 1.81 25.69
CA LEU A 22 -10.45 1.83 24.84
C LEU A 22 -9.44 0.75 25.27
N ARG A 23 -9.22 0.64 26.59
CA ARG A 23 -8.34 -0.38 27.17
C ARG A 23 -8.83 -1.80 26.87
N GLU A 24 -10.13 -2.05 26.94
CA GLU A 24 -10.72 -3.34 26.58
C GLU A 24 -10.53 -3.68 25.10
N VAL A 25 -10.70 -2.70 24.21
CA VAL A 25 -10.44 -2.89 22.77
C VAL A 25 -8.96 -3.20 22.52
N MET A 26 -8.04 -2.48 23.17
CA MET A 26 -6.61 -2.77 23.08
C MET A 26 -6.29 -4.19 23.54
N ALA A 27 -6.85 -4.62 24.67
CA ALA A 27 -6.66 -5.98 25.18
C ALA A 27 -7.19 -7.05 24.20
N ARG A 28 -8.38 -6.85 23.62
CA ARG A 28 -8.95 -7.76 22.60
C ARG A 28 -8.08 -7.87 21.34
N ASN A 29 -7.26 -6.86 21.05
CA ASN A 29 -6.34 -6.84 19.91
C ASN A 29 -4.89 -7.21 20.27
N GLY A 30 -4.63 -7.69 21.49
CA GLY A 30 -3.28 -8.10 21.94
C GLY A 30 -2.35 -6.93 22.33
N ASP A 31 -2.89 -5.73 22.49
CA ASP A 31 -2.16 -4.49 22.79
C ASP A 31 -2.15 -4.12 24.28
N GLN A 32 -2.42 -5.10 25.15
CA GLN A 32 -2.51 -4.88 26.61
C GLN A 32 -1.21 -4.36 27.25
N ASP A 33 -0.04 -4.57 26.65
CA ASP A 33 1.21 -4.08 27.22
C ASP A 33 1.53 -2.63 26.81
N LYS A 34 0.75 -2.04 25.91
CA LYS A 34 0.93 -0.65 25.49
C LYS A 34 0.30 0.32 26.50
N PRO A 35 1.01 1.40 26.87
CA PRO A 35 0.44 2.43 27.74
C PRO A 35 -0.60 3.26 26.98
N VAL A 36 -1.56 3.80 27.73
CA VAL A 36 -2.52 4.80 27.25
C VAL A 36 -2.05 6.17 27.73
N TRP A 37 -1.98 7.13 26.80
CA TRP A 37 -1.72 8.53 27.10
C TRP A 37 -3.00 9.32 26.85
N VAL A 38 -3.55 9.89 27.90
CA VAL A 38 -4.73 10.73 27.84
C VAL A 38 -4.27 12.15 27.58
N MET A 39 -4.53 12.66 26.37
CA MET A 39 -4.00 13.96 25.94
C MET A 39 -4.84 15.14 26.42
N GLU A 40 -6.14 14.93 26.66
CA GLU A 40 -7.05 15.97 27.12
C GLU A 40 -8.09 15.36 28.05
N MET A 41 -8.11 15.78 29.32
CA MET A 41 -9.12 15.38 30.30
C MET A 41 -9.43 16.49 31.29
N GLY A 42 -10.67 16.55 31.78
CA GLY A 42 -11.03 17.52 32.82
C GLY A 42 -12.53 17.78 32.91
N TRP A 43 -12.89 18.60 33.87
CA TRP A 43 -14.21 19.19 34.00
C TRP A 43 -14.10 20.68 33.68
N ASN A 44 -15.12 21.24 33.05
CA ASN A 44 -15.16 22.66 32.73
C ASN A 44 -15.78 23.43 33.91
N ALA A 45 -15.21 24.58 34.27
CA ALA A 45 -15.77 25.51 35.25
C ALA A 45 -15.70 26.94 34.73
N LEU A 46 -16.87 27.54 34.55
CA LEU A 46 -16.98 28.93 34.12
C LEU A 46 -17.27 29.83 35.34
N PRO A 47 -16.84 31.10 35.33
CA PRO A 47 -17.18 32.07 36.37
C PRO A 47 -18.69 32.21 36.58
N GLU A 48 -19.12 32.52 37.79
CA GLU A 48 -20.56 32.71 38.10
C GLU A 48 -21.20 33.84 37.27
N ASN A 49 -20.40 34.85 36.89
CA ASN A 49 -20.81 35.97 36.02
C ASN A 49 -20.51 35.74 34.53
N TRP A 50 -20.34 34.48 34.10
CA TRP A 50 -20.05 34.16 32.71
C TRP A 50 -21.15 34.65 31.76
N SER A 51 -20.75 35.49 30.80
CA SER A 51 -21.62 36.07 29.77
C SER A 51 -21.28 35.63 28.34
N GLY A 52 -20.35 34.67 28.20
CA GLY A 52 -19.94 34.10 26.92
C GLY A 52 -20.83 32.93 26.47
N GLN A 53 -20.34 32.15 25.51
CA GLN A 53 -21.08 31.01 24.97
C GLN A 53 -21.26 29.90 26.03
N PRO A 54 -22.37 29.14 26.00
CA PRO A 54 -22.59 28.04 26.92
C PRO A 54 -21.58 26.90 26.69
N SER A 55 -21.10 26.28 27.76
CA SER A 55 -20.18 25.15 27.66
C SER A 55 -20.88 23.88 27.18
N PRO A 56 -20.42 23.25 26.07
CA PRO A 56 -20.95 21.95 25.63
C PRO A 56 -20.60 20.81 26.59
N TRP A 57 -19.62 21.01 27.49
CA TRP A 57 -19.23 20.08 28.55
C TRP A 57 -19.92 20.38 29.88
N GLY A 58 -20.89 21.30 29.88
CA GLY A 58 -21.45 21.98 31.06
C GLY A 58 -20.39 22.73 31.87
N ALA A 59 -20.82 23.29 33.00
CA ALA A 59 -19.94 24.03 33.89
C ALA A 59 -20.20 23.59 35.35
N ASP A 60 -19.14 23.23 36.05
CA ASP A 60 -19.14 23.08 37.50
C ASP A 60 -18.69 24.39 38.17
N ALA A 61 -18.90 24.48 39.48
CA ALA A 61 -18.22 25.48 40.30
C ALA A 61 -16.69 25.17 40.35
N PRO A 62 -15.80 26.18 40.42
CA PRO A 62 -14.35 25.98 40.39
C PRO A 62 -13.80 25.03 41.48
N ASP A 63 -14.42 25.03 42.66
CA ASP A 63 -14.06 24.14 43.78
C ASP A 63 -14.36 22.67 43.44
N LYS A 64 -15.51 22.41 42.82
CA LYS A 64 -15.98 21.11 42.38
C LYS A 64 -15.18 20.59 41.19
N GLN A 65 -14.80 21.46 40.26
CA GLN A 65 -13.86 21.12 39.18
C GLN A 65 -12.51 20.67 39.73
N ALA A 66 -11.97 21.41 40.70
CA ALA A 66 -10.69 21.09 41.29
C ALA A 66 -10.74 19.77 42.08
N ASP A 67 -11.77 19.54 42.89
CA ASP A 67 -11.96 18.28 43.61
C ASP A 67 -12.09 17.09 42.65
N ARG A 68 -12.94 17.19 41.62
CA ARG A 68 -13.11 16.14 40.61
C ARG A 68 -11.82 15.83 39.86
N THR A 69 -11.07 16.84 39.45
CA THR A 69 -9.79 16.63 38.74
C THR A 69 -8.75 15.94 39.63
N LEU A 70 -8.63 16.34 40.90
CA LEU A 70 -7.68 15.69 41.83
C LEU A 70 -8.06 14.24 42.15
N ARG A 71 -9.35 13.98 42.36
CA ARG A 71 -9.86 12.62 42.57
C ARG A 71 -9.74 11.75 41.32
N ALA A 72 -9.89 12.32 40.14
CA ALA A 72 -9.65 11.65 38.86
C ALA A 72 -8.18 11.19 38.71
N LEU A 73 -7.23 12.07 39.05
CA LEU A 73 -5.80 11.75 39.08
C LEU A 73 -5.49 10.65 40.11
N GLY A 74 -6.05 10.76 41.31
CA GLY A 74 -5.93 9.74 42.36
C GLY A 74 -6.48 8.37 41.92
N ARG A 75 -7.67 8.35 41.31
CA ARG A 75 -8.30 7.13 40.78
C ARG A 75 -7.46 6.49 39.68
N ALA A 76 -7.05 7.26 38.67
CA ALA A 76 -6.23 6.73 37.58
C ALA A 76 -4.92 6.13 38.10
N ARG A 77 -4.30 6.79 39.08
CA ARG A 77 -3.08 6.32 39.72
C ARG A 77 -3.28 5.02 40.51
N ALA A 78 -4.41 4.87 41.20
CA ALA A 78 -4.71 3.68 42.00
C ALA A 78 -5.18 2.49 41.15
N GLU A 79 -5.96 2.75 40.10
CA GLU A 79 -6.71 1.72 39.38
C GLU A 79 -6.17 1.45 37.97
N TRP A 80 -5.51 2.43 37.34
CA TRP A 80 -5.14 2.39 35.93
C TRP A 80 -3.62 2.52 35.75
N PRO A 81 -2.82 1.52 36.17
CA PRO A 81 -1.36 1.53 35.98
C PRO A 81 -0.95 1.54 34.49
N TRP A 82 -1.91 1.26 33.59
CA TRP A 82 -1.77 1.33 32.14
C TRP A 82 -1.94 2.77 31.58
N ALA A 83 -2.52 3.70 32.33
CA ALA A 83 -2.68 5.11 31.93
C ALA A 83 -1.48 5.93 32.44
N GLN A 84 -0.37 5.94 31.70
CA GLN A 84 0.91 6.49 32.18
C GLN A 84 0.99 8.02 32.11
N ILE A 85 0.27 8.65 31.18
CA ILE A 85 0.25 10.10 31.00
C ILE A 85 -1.20 10.56 31.00
N LEU A 86 -1.49 11.57 31.82
CA LEU A 86 -2.75 12.29 31.80
C LEU A 86 -2.47 13.79 31.70
N CYS A 87 -2.90 14.37 30.59
CA CYS A 87 -2.71 15.78 30.27
C CYS A 87 -4.02 16.55 30.49
N LEU A 88 -3.90 17.73 31.11
CA LEU A 88 -4.98 18.70 31.17
C LEU A 88 -4.95 19.58 29.90
N PRO A 89 -6.11 19.99 29.36
CA PRO A 89 -6.25 20.57 28.01
C PRO A 89 -5.43 21.83 27.70
N GLY A 90 -5.05 22.64 28.70
CA GLY A 90 -4.20 23.80 28.40
C GLY A 90 -3.82 24.65 29.59
N TYR A 91 -2.60 25.18 29.54
CA TYR A 91 -2.11 26.19 30.49
C TYR A 91 -2.94 27.48 30.38
N GLN A 92 -3.10 27.99 29.16
CA GLN A 92 -3.98 29.10 28.79
C GLN A 92 -4.44 28.87 27.34
N PRO A 93 -5.75 28.85 27.05
CA PRO A 93 -6.24 28.59 25.70
C PRO A 93 -6.04 29.79 24.77
N ALA A 94 -5.71 29.52 23.49
CA ALA A 94 -5.66 30.52 22.43
C ALA A 94 -7.07 30.71 21.81
N ALA A 95 -8.01 31.23 22.60
CA ALA A 95 -9.42 31.34 22.24
C ALA A 95 -10.03 32.70 22.62
N ALA A 96 -11.14 33.05 21.97
CA ALA A 96 -11.86 34.30 22.21
C ALA A 96 -12.35 34.43 23.66
N ALA A 97 -12.60 35.66 24.11
CA ALA A 97 -13.01 35.96 25.48
C ALA A 97 -14.46 35.53 25.81
N ASP A 98 -15.18 34.96 24.89
CA ASP A 98 -16.51 34.40 25.09
C ASP A 98 -16.51 32.87 24.91
N ASP A 99 -15.35 32.25 24.69
CA ASP A 99 -15.23 30.82 24.44
C ASP A 99 -15.23 30.00 25.75
N PRO A 100 -16.11 28.98 25.90
CA PRO A 100 -16.20 28.17 27.11
C PRO A 100 -14.95 27.32 27.37
N VAL A 101 -14.03 27.15 26.41
CA VAL A 101 -12.74 26.47 26.63
C VAL A 101 -11.91 27.14 27.74
N TRP A 102 -12.15 28.43 28.00
CA TRP A 102 -11.58 29.15 29.14
C TRP A 102 -11.88 28.48 30.49
N GLY A 103 -12.99 27.75 30.59
CA GLY A 103 -13.31 26.98 31.79
C GLY A 103 -12.43 25.75 32.03
N LEU A 104 -11.50 25.42 31.13
CA LEU A 104 -10.51 24.34 31.29
C LEU A 104 -9.10 24.88 31.60
N ALA A 105 -8.92 26.20 31.67
CA ALA A 105 -7.61 26.82 31.78
C ALA A 105 -6.99 26.67 33.18
N LEU A 106 -5.66 26.53 33.24
CA LEU A 106 -4.90 26.61 34.49
C LEU A 106 -4.55 28.05 34.86
N VAL A 107 -4.55 28.95 33.87
CA VAL A 107 -4.30 30.37 34.04
C VAL A 107 -5.43 31.13 33.36
N ASP A 108 -6.02 32.09 34.09
CA ASP A 108 -7.07 32.92 33.55
C ASP A 108 -6.53 33.95 32.53
N ARG A 109 -7.41 34.82 32.06
CA ARG A 109 -7.08 35.83 31.03
C ARG A 109 -6.11 36.90 31.53
N GLN A 110 -6.11 37.14 32.83
CA GLN A 110 -5.28 38.13 33.50
C GLN A 110 -3.93 37.55 33.93
N GLY A 111 -3.63 36.29 33.55
CA GLY A 111 -2.40 35.62 33.91
C GLY A 111 -2.40 35.06 35.34
N GLN A 112 -3.54 35.08 36.03
CA GLN A 112 -3.64 34.59 37.41
C GLN A 112 -3.93 33.08 37.45
N PRO A 113 -3.35 32.35 38.42
CA PRO A 113 -3.59 30.92 38.56
C PRO A 113 -5.04 30.64 38.97
N THR A 114 -5.73 29.78 38.23
CA THR A 114 -7.09 29.32 38.59
C THR A 114 -7.08 28.49 39.87
N LEU A 115 -8.24 28.32 40.51
CA LEU A 115 -8.36 27.47 41.71
C LEU A 115 -7.90 26.02 41.43
N LEU A 116 -8.18 25.51 40.23
CA LEU A 116 -7.67 24.21 39.77
C LEU A 116 -6.13 24.19 39.78
N ARG A 117 -5.46 25.19 39.21
CA ARG A 117 -3.98 25.26 39.20
C ARG A 117 -3.41 25.35 40.61
N GLN A 118 -4.02 26.14 41.50
CA GLN A 118 -3.58 26.28 42.88
C GLN A 118 -3.68 24.94 43.64
N ARG A 119 -4.82 24.26 43.57
CA ARG A 119 -5.01 22.96 44.21
C ARG A 119 -4.17 21.85 43.59
N LEU A 120 -3.96 21.89 42.27
CA LEU A 120 -3.08 20.95 41.57
C LEU A 120 -1.62 21.14 42.00
N ALA A 121 -1.13 22.38 42.10
CA ALA A 121 0.23 22.66 42.58
C ALA A 121 0.43 22.16 44.02
N ALA A 122 -0.55 22.39 44.90
CA ALA A 122 -0.53 21.88 46.27
C ALA A 122 -0.53 20.33 46.32
N TRP A 123 -1.36 19.69 45.49
CA TRP A 123 -1.40 18.23 45.39
C TRP A 123 -0.09 17.65 44.86
N LEU A 124 0.51 18.27 43.84
CA LEU A 124 1.81 17.87 43.28
C LEU A 124 2.96 18.04 44.27
N ALA A 125 2.86 18.99 45.21
CA ALA A 125 3.83 19.15 46.29
C ALA A 125 3.61 18.16 47.46
N SER A 126 2.48 17.45 47.50
CA SER A 126 2.15 16.52 48.58
C SER A 126 2.78 15.14 48.40
N PRO A 127 3.03 14.36 49.47
CA PRO A 127 3.53 12.98 49.36
C PRO A 127 2.63 12.05 48.53
N ALA A 128 1.35 12.41 48.35
CA ALA A 128 0.41 11.68 47.52
C ALA A 128 0.74 11.73 46.01
N SER A 129 1.61 12.66 45.59
CA SER A 129 2.09 12.79 44.21
C SER A 129 3.41 12.04 43.94
N SER A 130 4.18 11.66 44.98
CA SER A 130 5.49 11.00 44.85
C SER A 130 5.42 9.82 43.87
N PRO A 131 6.29 9.68 42.86
CA PRO A 131 6.16 8.62 41.86
C PRO A 131 6.09 7.24 42.52
N LEU A 132 5.14 6.39 42.12
CA LEU A 132 5.16 4.98 42.51
C LEU A 132 6.50 4.40 42.01
N PRO A 133 7.28 3.69 42.84
CA PRO A 133 8.51 3.08 42.39
C PRO A 133 8.16 2.01 41.36
N TYR A 134 8.25 2.38 40.08
CA TYR A 134 8.34 1.41 39.02
C TYR A 134 9.70 0.74 39.16
N GLN A 135 9.72 -0.41 39.85
CA GLN A 135 10.83 -1.33 39.81
C GLN A 135 10.60 -2.26 38.61
N PRO A 136 11.15 -1.96 37.41
CA PRO A 136 11.22 -3.00 36.40
C PRO A 136 12.13 -4.09 36.97
N PRO A 137 11.82 -5.38 36.78
CA PRO A 137 12.61 -6.48 37.31
C PRO A 137 13.93 -6.64 36.53
N ARG A 138 14.71 -5.56 36.32
CA ARG A 138 15.86 -5.55 35.41
C ARG A 138 16.98 -6.46 35.88
N GLY A 139 17.29 -6.51 37.18
CA GLY A 139 18.43 -7.30 37.68
C GLY A 139 18.28 -8.81 37.53
N ARG A 140 17.15 -9.37 37.97
CA ARG A 140 16.89 -10.83 37.89
C ARG A 140 16.45 -11.28 36.50
N LEU A 141 15.71 -10.43 35.76
CA LEU A 141 15.33 -10.71 34.38
C LEU A 141 16.54 -10.69 33.44
N LEU A 142 17.48 -9.75 33.57
CA LEU A 142 18.68 -9.73 32.73
C LEU A 142 19.59 -10.95 32.99
N ALA A 143 19.74 -11.38 34.23
CA ALA A 143 20.48 -12.60 34.56
C ALA A 143 19.77 -13.88 34.04
N ALA A 144 18.44 -13.96 34.19
CA ALA A 144 17.65 -15.06 33.64
C ALA A 144 17.66 -15.08 32.10
N LEU A 145 17.58 -13.91 31.45
CA LEU A 145 17.68 -13.76 29.99
C LEU A 145 19.10 -14.07 29.49
N ALA A 146 20.14 -13.75 30.26
CA ALA A 146 21.52 -14.11 29.91
C ALA A 146 21.77 -15.62 30.03
N LEU A 147 21.25 -16.28 31.07
CA LEU A 147 21.33 -17.74 31.23
C LEU A 147 20.47 -18.47 30.20
N LEU A 148 19.24 -18.00 29.94
CA LEU A 148 18.40 -18.48 28.84
C LEU A 148 19.08 -18.26 27.49
N GLY A 149 19.70 -17.10 27.28
CA GLY A 149 20.44 -16.78 26.07
C GLY A 149 21.66 -17.67 25.85
N ALA A 150 22.43 -17.95 26.91
CA ALA A 150 23.57 -18.87 26.87
C ALA A 150 23.12 -20.32 26.63
N GLY A 151 22.05 -20.76 27.31
CA GLY A 151 21.43 -22.07 27.09
C GLY A 151 20.90 -22.22 25.67
N LEU A 152 20.18 -21.21 25.17
CA LEU A 152 19.68 -21.15 23.80
C LEU A 152 20.85 -21.13 22.80
N ALA A 153 21.94 -20.42 23.09
CA ALA A 153 23.13 -20.39 22.23
C ALA A 153 23.81 -21.76 22.16
N VAL A 154 23.92 -22.48 23.29
CA VAL A 154 24.46 -23.85 23.32
C VAL A 154 23.54 -24.84 22.60
N VAL A 155 22.23 -24.77 22.82
CA VAL A 155 21.23 -25.59 22.12
C VAL A 155 21.23 -25.28 20.62
N THR A 156 21.33 -24.02 20.23
CA THR A 156 21.40 -23.59 18.83
C THR A 156 22.72 -24.02 18.20
N TRP A 157 23.85 -23.90 18.90
CA TRP A 157 25.16 -24.37 18.44
C TRP A 157 25.17 -25.89 18.25
N ARG A 158 24.74 -26.65 19.26
CA ARG A 158 24.62 -28.11 19.17
C ARG A 158 23.63 -28.50 18.08
N GLY A 159 22.50 -27.81 17.99
CA GLY A 159 21.53 -27.94 16.91
C GLY A 159 22.18 -27.74 15.55
N LEU A 160 22.93 -26.66 15.33
CA LEU A 160 23.67 -26.40 14.09
C LEU A 160 24.74 -27.46 13.80
N VAL A 161 25.44 -27.96 14.82
CA VAL A 161 26.41 -29.07 14.68
C VAL A 161 25.72 -30.37 14.27
N HIS A 162 24.56 -30.70 14.86
CA HIS A 162 23.76 -31.87 14.50
C HIS A 162 23.12 -31.71 13.12
N LEU A 163 22.61 -30.51 12.79
CA LEU A 163 22.10 -30.19 11.47
C LEU A 163 23.21 -30.42 10.43
N ARG A 164 24.46 -30.02 10.68
CA ARG A 164 25.58 -30.31 9.75
C ARG A 164 25.86 -31.80 9.50
N ARG A 165 25.45 -32.68 10.43
CA ARG A 165 25.60 -34.14 10.30
C ARG A 165 24.44 -34.80 9.56
N LEU A 166 23.33 -34.09 9.34
CA LEU A 166 22.24 -34.62 8.52
C LEU A 166 22.71 -34.74 7.06
N PRO A 167 22.29 -35.78 6.33
CA PRO A 167 22.66 -35.98 4.94
C PRO A 167 21.86 -35.04 4.02
N TRP A 168 22.04 -33.71 4.20
CA TRP A 168 21.32 -32.67 3.49
C TRP A 168 21.37 -32.82 1.98
N ALA A 169 22.52 -33.23 1.43
CA ALA A 169 22.66 -33.46 0.00
C ALA A 169 21.70 -34.56 -0.49
N THR A 170 21.56 -35.64 0.27
CA THR A 170 20.65 -36.76 -0.04
C THR A 170 19.19 -36.33 0.08
N TRP A 171 18.83 -35.61 1.16
CA TRP A 171 17.46 -35.12 1.37
C TRP A 171 17.07 -34.08 0.33
N TRP A 172 17.98 -33.16 0.02
CA TRP A 172 17.83 -32.17 -1.03
C TRP A 172 17.64 -32.84 -2.40
N GLY A 173 18.49 -33.82 -2.73
CA GLY A 173 18.38 -34.58 -3.98
C GLY A 173 17.07 -35.34 -4.08
N ALA A 174 16.65 -36.03 -3.02
CA ALA A 174 15.38 -36.74 -2.96
C ALA A 174 14.18 -35.79 -3.12
N GLY A 175 14.17 -34.67 -2.39
CA GLY A 175 13.13 -33.63 -2.50
C GLY A 175 13.07 -32.99 -3.88
N GLN A 176 14.23 -32.73 -4.49
CA GLN A 176 14.31 -32.19 -5.86
C GLN A 176 13.73 -33.19 -6.86
N GLN A 177 14.09 -34.47 -6.78
CA GLN A 177 13.54 -35.49 -7.66
C GLN A 177 12.03 -35.67 -7.46
N ALA A 178 11.56 -35.72 -6.21
CA ALA A 178 10.14 -35.84 -5.89
C ALA A 178 9.35 -34.67 -6.50
N PHE A 179 9.82 -33.43 -6.31
CA PHE A 179 9.17 -32.25 -6.87
C PHE A 179 9.21 -32.23 -8.40
N LEU A 180 10.33 -32.59 -9.03
CA LEU A 180 10.47 -32.60 -10.48
C LEU A 180 9.70 -33.74 -11.18
N ARG A 181 9.28 -34.78 -10.45
CA ARG A 181 8.37 -35.83 -10.94
C ARG A 181 6.93 -35.36 -11.03
N LEU A 182 6.54 -34.34 -10.27
CA LEU A 182 5.21 -33.75 -10.34
C LEU A 182 4.98 -33.08 -11.70
N SER A 183 3.75 -33.15 -12.20
CA SER A 183 3.33 -32.34 -13.35
C SER A 183 3.39 -30.84 -13.02
N ASP A 184 3.49 -29.98 -14.05
CA ASP A 184 3.51 -28.53 -13.86
C ASP A 184 2.26 -28.02 -13.11
N ALA A 185 1.09 -28.62 -13.34
CA ALA A 185 -0.14 -28.30 -12.61
C ALA A 185 -0.03 -28.63 -11.12
N GLN A 186 0.54 -29.80 -10.78
CA GLN A 186 0.77 -30.18 -9.38
C GLN A 186 1.83 -29.31 -8.71
N GLN A 187 2.92 -28.96 -9.42
CA GLN A 187 3.95 -28.04 -8.90
C GLN A 187 3.36 -26.66 -8.59
N PHE A 188 2.54 -26.13 -9.50
CA PHE A 188 1.87 -24.84 -9.30
C PHE A 188 0.85 -24.91 -8.17
N ALA A 189 0.02 -25.96 -8.11
CA ALA A 189 -0.96 -26.16 -7.04
C ALA A 189 -0.29 -26.25 -5.66
N LEU A 190 0.82 -26.98 -5.54
CA LEU A 190 1.62 -27.03 -4.32
C LEU A 190 2.17 -25.64 -3.95
N THR A 191 2.67 -24.90 -4.93
CA THR A 191 3.17 -23.52 -4.71
C THR A 191 2.04 -22.62 -4.19
N ALA A 192 0.88 -22.63 -4.84
CA ALA A 192 -0.28 -21.84 -4.43
C ALA A 192 -0.79 -22.23 -3.03
N LEU A 193 -0.81 -23.52 -2.70
CA LEU A 193 -1.15 -24.01 -1.37
C LEU A 193 -0.19 -23.48 -0.30
N LEU A 194 1.11 -23.50 -0.58
CA LEU A 194 2.13 -22.97 0.34
C LEU A 194 2.04 -21.44 0.49
N VAL A 195 1.69 -20.71 -0.58
CA VAL A 195 1.38 -19.28 -0.49
C VAL A 195 0.16 -19.03 0.39
N GLY A 196 -0.91 -19.81 0.22
CA GLY A 196 -2.09 -19.75 1.08
C GLY A 196 -1.77 -20.07 2.53
N LEU A 197 -0.94 -21.09 2.78
CA LEU A 197 -0.46 -21.45 4.11
C LEU A 197 0.36 -20.32 4.75
N TYR A 198 1.26 -19.70 3.98
CA TYR A 198 2.03 -18.54 4.44
C TYR A 198 1.13 -17.34 4.77
N ALA A 199 0.15 -17.05 3.91
CA ALA A 199 -0.75 -15.92 4.08
C ALA A 199 -1.68 -16.11 5.28
N LEU A 200 -2.33 -17.26 5.40
CA LEU A 200 -3.48 -17.48 6.28
C LEU A 200 -3.16 -18.18 7.60
N SER A 201 -2.02 -18.87 7.72
CA SER A 201 -1.74 -19.67 8.93
C SER A 201 -1.61 -18.79 10.17
N PRO A 202 -2.35 -19.00 11.27
CA PRO A 202 -2.12 -18.24 12.50
C PRO A 202 -0.80 -18.60 13.19
N TRP A 203 -0.17 -19.71 12.81
CA TRP A 203 1.04 -20.24 13.43
C TRP A 203 2.30 -19.71 12.73
N GLN A 204 3.05 -18.86 13.42
CA GLN A 204 4.27 -18.26 12.87
C GLN A 204 5.34 -19.28 12.42
N PRO A 205 5.61 -20.37 13.16
CA PRO A 205 6.56 -21.39 12.70
C PRO A 205 6.12 -22.05 11.39
N LEU A 206 4.82 -22.27 11.21
CA LEU A 206 4.26 -22.87 10.00
C LEU A 206 4.35 -21.92 8.80
N ALA A 207 4.13 -20.62 9.01
CA ALA A 207 4.32 -19.61 7.97
C ALA A 207 5.80 -19.52 7.53
N LEU A 208 6.75 -19.58 8.47
CA LEU A 208 8.18 -19.60 8.15
C LEU A 208 8.60 -20.89 7.43
N LEU A 209 8.03 -22.04 7.82
CA LEU A 209 8.26 -23.31 7.12
C LEU A 209 7.71 -23.26 5.68
N ALA A 210 6.53 -22.66 5.49
CA ALA A 210 5.96 -22.44 4.16
C ALA A 210 6.86 -21.54 3.30
N LEU A 211 7.40 -20.46 3.87
CA LEU A 211 8.33 -19.57 3.18
C LEU A 211 9.64 -20.30 2.79
N TRP A 212 10.16 -21.16 3.65
CA TRP A 212 11.30 -22.02 3.34
C TRP A 212 11.00 -23.00 2.20
N ALA A 213 9.83 -23.66 2.22
CA ALA A 213 9.39 -24.54 1.15
C ALA A 213 9.18 -23.80 -0.18
N LEU A 214 8.66 -22.57 -0.13
CA LEU A 214 8.55 -21.70 -1.31
C LEU A 214 9.93 -21.32 -1.85
N LEU A 215 10.91 -21.04 -1.00
CA LEU A 215 12.29 -20.77 -1.43
C LEU A 215 12.90 -22.01 -2.10
N PHE A 216 12.68 -23.20 -1.53
CA PHE A 216 13.07 -24.47 -2.13
C PHE A 216 12.48 -24.62 -3.54
N ILE A 217 11.17 -24.40 -3.69
CA ILE A 217 10.50 -24.42 -5.00
C ILE A 217 11.10 -23.37 -5.93
N GLY A 218 11.31 -22.14 -5.47
CA GLY A 218 11.87 -21.06 -6.28
C GLY A 218 13.27 -21.37 -6.82
N LEU A 219 14.12 -22.03 -6.02
CA LEU A 219 15.46 -22.44 -6.44
C LEU A 219 15.42 -23.45 -7.60
N LEU A 220 14.36 -24.28 -7.67
CA LEU A 220 14.14 -25.25 -8.73
C LEU A 220 13.35 -24.66 -9.91
N ARG A 221 12.36 -23.83 -9.61
CA ARG A 221 11.33 -23.29 -10.51
C ARG A 221 10.96 -21.86 -10.11
N LEU A 222 11.80 -20.91 -10.49
CA LEU A 222 11.59 -19.48 -10.22
C LEU A 222 10.27 -18.92 -10.78
N GLU A 223 9.73 -19.55 -11.82
CA GLU A 223 8.51 -19.12 -12.50
C GLU A 223 7.28 -19.19 -11.56
N TRP A 224 7.19 -20.20 -10.68
CA TRP A 224 6.01 -20.38 -9.83
C TRP A 224 5.85 -19.31 -8.76
N PRO A 225 6.88 -18.97 -7.95
CA PRO A 225 6.77 -17.86 -7.01
C PRO A 225 6.50 -16.52 -7.69
N LEU A 226 7.01 -16.28 -8.91
CA LEU A 226 6.76 -15.04 -9.65
C LEU A 226 5.31 -14.95 -10.17
N LEU A 227 4.74 -16.06 -10.62
CA LEU A 227 3.31 -16.12 -10.98
C LEU A 227 2.41 -15.87 -9.77
N CYS A 228 2.75 -16.46 -8.62
CA CYS A 228 2.04 -16.19 -7.37
C CYS A 228 2.21 -14.73 -6.92
N ALA A 229 3.43 -14.17 -7.00
CA ALA A 229 3.68 -12.76 -6.69
C ALA A 229 2.80 -11.84 -7.57
N THR A 230 2.68 -12.16 -8.86
CA THR A 230 1.83 -11.44 -9.81
C THR A 230 0.34 -11.51 -9.44
N ALA A 231 -0.15 -12.70 -9.08
CA ALA A 231 -1.52 -12.88 -8.63
C ALA A 231 -1.82 -12.16 -7.30
N CYS A 232 -0.79 -11.92 -6.48
CA CYS A 232 -0.91 -11.17 -5.23
C CYS A 232 -0.84 -9.65 -5.39
N ILE A 233 -0.53 -9.12 -6.59
CA ILE A 233 -0.40 -7.65 -6.79
C ILE A 233 -1.67 -6.90 -6.37
N PRO A 234 -2.90 -7.29 -6.79
CA PRO A 234 -4.12 -6.60 -6.37
C PRO A 234 -4.47 -6.74 -4.88
N PHE A 235 -3.68 -7.51 -4.12
CA PHE A 235 -3.86 -7.78 -2.70
C PHE A 235 -2.70 -7.22 -1.87
N ALA A 236 -1.93 -6.25 -2.41
CA ALA A 236 -0.75 -5.68 -1.75
C ALA A 236 -1.03 -5.06 -0.37
N LEU A 237 -2.27 -4.68 -0.08
CA LEU A 237 -2.69 -4.15 1.22
C LEU A 237 -2.73 -5.21 2.34
N TYR A 238 -2.75 -6.51 1.98
CA TYR A 238 -2.72 -7.58 2.97
C TYR A 238 -1.28 -7.84 3.43
N HIS A 239 -1.00 -7.38 4.65
CA HIS A 239 0.28 -7.58 5.29
C HIS A 239 0.28 -8.80 6.21
N ARG A 240 1.31 -9.64 6.07
CA ARG A 240 1.64 -10.71 6.99
C ARG A 240 2.60 -10.19 8.07
N PRO A 241 2.26 -10.28 9.37
CA PRO A 241 3.20 -9.93 10.42
C PRO A 241 4.34 -10.97 10.49
N LEU A 242 5.57 -10.48 10.37
CA LEU A 242 6.81 -11.22 10.58
C LEU A 242 7.61 -10.56 11.70
N GLY A 243 7.33 -10.96 12.94
CA GLY A 243 7.86 -10.29 14.13
C GLY A 243 7.24 -8.90 14.28
N ALA A 244 8.05 -7.87 14.47
CA ALA A 244 7.60 -6.49 14.64
C ALA A 244 7.26 -5.75 13.34
N ARG A 245 7.39 -6.39 12.17
CA ARG A 245 7.17 -5.77 10.85
C ARG A 245 6.12 -6.53 10.05
N GLY A 246 5.29 -5.81 9.29
CA GLY A 246 4.37 -6.40 8.31
C GLY A 246 4.98 -6.38 6.91
N PHE A 247 4.84 -7.48 6.17
CA PHE A 247 5.26 -7.60 4.77
C PHE A 247 4.05 -7.94 3.91
N SER A 248 3.88 -7.27 2.78
CA SER A 248 2.80 -7.66 1.85
C SER A 248 3.11 -9.01 1.20
N LEU A 249 2.09 -9.74 0.75
CA LEU A 249 2.33 -11.02 0.06
C LEU A 249 3.17 -10.86 -1.21
N VAL A 250 2.91 -9.80 -1.99
CA VAL A 250 3.67 -9.49 -3.21
C VAL A 250 5.14 -9.15 -2.89
N GLU A 251 5.39 -8.40 -1.82
CA GLU A 251 6.75 -8.10 -1.31
C GLU A 251 7.48 -9.39 -0.92
N SER A 252 6.88 -10.21 -0.07
CA SER A 252 7.50 -11.46 0.41
C SER A 252 7.84 -12.40 -0.74
N LEU A 253 6.94 -12.59 -1.70
CA LEU A 253 7.15 -13.48 -2.84
C LEU A 253 8.17 -12.91 -3.84
N THR A 254 8.21 -11.58 -4.01
CA THR A 254 9.21 -10.92 -4.86
C THR A 254 10.61 -11.04 -4.27
N LEU A 255 10.77 -10.79 -2.96
CA LEU A 255 12.06 -10.94 -2.27
C LEU A 255 12.53 -12.40 -2.24
N LEU A 256 11.60 -13.35 -2.04
CA LEU A 256 11.88 -14.77 -2.13
C LEU A 256 12.32 -15.18 -3.54
N ALA A 257 11.62 -14.71 -4.57
CA ALA A 257 12.01 -14.95 -5.96
C ALA A 257 13.38 -14.33 -6.28
N LEU A 258 13.67 -13.14 -5.75
CA LEU A 258 14.99 -12.52 -5.88
C LEU A 258 16.09 -13.37 -5.24
N ALA A 259 15.86 -13.87 -4.03
CA ALA A 259 16.78 -14.78 -3.35
C ALA A 259 16.98 -16.08 -4.17
N ALA A 260 15.89 -16.69 -4.63
CA ALA A 260 15.93 -17.89 -5.46
C ALA A 260 16.69 -17.69 -6.79
N TRP A 261 16.58 -16.50 -7.39
CA TRP A 261 17.32 -16.13 -8.59
C TRP A 261 18.82 -15.89 -8.31
N ALA A 262 19.15 -15.18 -7.23
CA ALA A 262 20.51 -14.75 -6.92
C ALA A 262 21.39 -15.88 -6.34
N LEU A 263 20.83 -16.72 -5.45
CA LEU A 263 21.59 -17.72 -4.69
C LEU A 263 22.41 -18.70 -5.57
N PRO A 264 21.85 -19.30 -6.65
CA PRO A 264 22.64 -20.19 -7.52
C PRO A 264 23.73 -19.46 -8.33
N GLY A 265 23.56 -18.17 -8.59
CA GLY A 265 24.59 -17.34 -9.23
C GLY A 265 25.73 -17.06 -8.27
N LEU A 266 25.39 -16.63 -7.05
CA LEU A 266 26.34 -16.34 -5.98
C LEU A 266 27.13 -17.58 -5.57
N SER A 267 26.48 -18.74 -5.43
CA SER A 267 27.16 -19.99 -5.05
C SER A 267 28.21 -20.42 -6.08
N ARG A 268 27.87 -20.36 -7.37
CA ARG A 268 28.82 -20.65 -8.48
C ARG A 268 29.97 -19.66 -8.51
N TRP A 269 29.68 -18.37 -8.30
CA TRP A 269 30.71 -17.34 -8.24
C TRP A 269 31.66 -17.54 -7.05
N LEU A 270 31.12 -17.84 -5.85
CA LEU A 270 31.92 -18.13 -4.65
C LEU A 270 32.82 -19.34 -4.85
N ALA A 271 32.31 -20.41 -5.47
CA ALA A 271 33.11 -21.60 -5.80
C ALA A 271 34.27 -21.26 -6.74
N ARG A 272 34.01 -20.51 -7.82
CA ARG A 272 35.07 -20.05 -8.74
C ARG A 272 36.05 -19.10 -8.08
N ARG A 273 35.59 -18.23 -7.18
CA ARG A 273 36.46 -17.30 -6.44
C ARG A 273 37.40 -18.05 -5.50
N ARG A 274 36.92 -19.09 -4.81
CA ARG A 274 37.76 -20.00 -3.99
C ARG A 274 38.79 -20.74 -4.83
N ALA A 275 38.47 -21.05 -6.08
CA ALA A 275 39.39 -21.65 -7.05
C ALA A 275 40.33 -20.63 -7.74
N GLY A 276 40.29 -19.34 -7.37
CA GLY A 276 41.10 -18.29 -8.01
C GLY A 276 40.63 -17.87 -9.42
N GLN A 277 39.46 -18.34 -9.88
CA GLN A 277 38.96 -18.19 -11.24
C GLN A 277 37.90 -17.07 -11.41
N ALA A 278 37.61 -16.29 -10.37
CA ALA A 278 36.60 -15.24 -10.42
C ALA A 278 37.01 -13.99 -9.64
N SER A 279 36.59 -12.82 -10.13
CA SER A 279 36.83 -11.51 -9.52
C SER A 279 35.50 -10.83 -9.13
N LEU A 280 35.57 -9.72 -8.39
CA LEU A 280 34.38 -8.90 -8.14
C LEU A 280 33.76 -8.37 -9.45
N LYS A 281 34.59 -8.02 -10.43
CA LYS A 281 34.11 -7.60 -11.77
C LYS A 281 33.35 -8.72 -12.48
N SER A 282 33.74 -9.98 -12.32
CA SER A 282 33.04 -11.11 -12.97
C SER A 282 31.68 -11.43 -12.33
N LEU A 283 31.38 -10.94 -11.11
CA LEU A 283 30.05 -11.06 -10.51
C LEU A 283 29.03 -10.19 -11.26
N LEU A 284 29.44 -8.96 -11.59
CA LEU A 284 28.59 -7.97 -12.28
C LEU A 284 28.68 -8.09 -13.81
N GLY A 285 29.81 -8.55 -14.35
CA GLY A 285 30.06 -8.63 -15.79
C GLY A 285 29.14 -9.58 -16.57
N GLY A 286 28.42 -10.47 -15.90
CA GLY A 286 27.38 -11.30 -16.52
C GLY A 286 26.03 -10.60 -16.71
N LEU A 287 25.85 -9.41 -16.15
CA LEU A 287 24.61 -8.63 -16.24
C LEU A 287 24.72 -7.63 -17.39
N ARG A 288 24.21 -8.00 -18.55
CA ARG A 288 23.97 -7.04 -19.64
C ARG A 288 22.95 -5.99 -19.17
N PHE A 289 23.02 -4.75 -19.64
CA PHE A 289 22.15 -3.67 -19.17
C PHE A 289 21.76 -2.74 -20.32
N ASP A 290 20.46 -2.49 -20.49
CA ASP A 290 19.97 -1.56 -21.52
C ASP A 290 19.97 -0.12 -21.00
N TRP A 291 21.15 0.51 -21.05
CA TRP A 291 21.39 1.87 -20.53
C TRP A 291 20.53 2.97 -21.17
N ARG A 292 20.08 2.78 -22.41
CA ARG A 292 19.29 3.78 -23.15
C ARG A 292 17.79 3.47 -23.13
N GLY A 293 17.41 2.24 -22.78
CA GLY A 293 16.03 1.79 -22.69
C GLY A 293 15.49 1.78 -21.27
N LEU A 294 14.74 0.72 -20.94
CA LEU A 294 13.98 0.64 -19.69
C LEU A 294 14.85 0.34 -18.47
N ASP A 295 15.97 -0.40 -18.63
CA ASP A 295 16.89 -0.66 -17.54
C ASP A 295 17.53 0.65 -17.05
N GLY A 296 17.99 1.50 -17.98
CA GLY A 296 18.50 2.85 -17.69
C GLY A 296 17.46 3.76 -17.01
N ALA A 297 16.22 3.74 -17.49
CA ALA A 297 15.13 4.52 -16.87
C ALA A 297 14.86 4.09 -15.42
N TRP A 298 14.87 2.78 -15.13
CA TRP A 298 14.73 2.27 -13.76
C TRP A 298 15.89 2.69 -12.87
N LEU A 299 17.13 2.59 -13.34
CA LEU A 299 18.29 3.03 -12.57
C LEU A 299 18.23 4.54 -12.29
N PHE A 300 17.91 5.35 -13.29
CA PHE A 300 17.74 6.79 -13.11
C PHE A 300 16.65 7.10 -12.07
N PHE A 301 15.49 6.44 -12.18
CA PHE A 301 14.40 6.59 -11.22
C PHE A 301 14.82 6.19 -9.79
N LEU A 302 15.53 5.08 -9.63
CA LEU A 302 16.06 4.63 -8.33
C LEU A 302 17.02 5.66 -7.73
N LEU A 303 17.91 6.25 -8.54
CA LEU A 303 18.86 7.25 -8.08
C LEU A 303 18.16 8.55 -7.66
N VAL A 304 17.20 9.04 -8.45
CA VAL A 304 16.40 10.22 -8.10
C VAL A 304 15.56 9.98 -6.84
N ALA A 305 14.90 8.82 -6.76
CA ALA A 305 14.13 8.41 -5.60
C ALA A 305 14.99 8.29 -4.34
N PHE A 306 16.19 7.73 -4.44
CA PHE A 306 17.15 7.66 -3.34
C PHE A 306 17.65 9.06 -2.93
N ALA A 307 17.95 9.93 -3.89
CA ALA A 307 18.36 11.31 -3.62
C ALA A 307 17.27 12.10 -2.88
N SER A 308 16.00 11.84 -3.18
CA SER A 308 14.86 12.50 -2.52
C SER A 308 14.82 12.25 -1.00
N LEU A 309 15.38 11.12 -0.51
CA LEU A 309 15.44 10.78 0.92
C LEU A 309 16.19 11.82 1.75
N PHE A 310 17.14 12.52 1.15
CA PHE A 310 17.95 13.55 1.82
C PHE A 310 17.21 14.88 1.96
N VAL A 311 16.15 15.10 1.17
CA VAL A 311 15.34 16.32 1.16
C VAL A 311 14.08 16.17 2.02
N SER A 312 13.59 14.94 2.20
CA SER A 312 12.38 14.62 2.97
C SER A 312 12.42 15.12 4.42
N GLN A 313 11.38 15.86 4.84
CA GLN A 313 11.15 16.25 6.23
C GLN A 313 10.93 15.03 7.13
N ASN A 314 10.06 14.11 6.72
CA ASN A 314 9.86 12.83 7.36
C ASN A 314 10.57 11.72 6.58
N ARG A 315 11.81 11.41 6.99
CA ARG A 315 12.65 10.39 6.35
C ARG A 315 12.13 8.96 6.54
N SER A 316 11.37 8.70 7.61
CA SER A 316 10.92 7.34 7.94
C SER A 316 9.88 6.81 6.93
N VAL A 317 8.89 7.64 6.60
CA VAL A 317 7.88 7.34 5.60
C VAL A 317 8.46 7.37 4.19
N SER A 318 9.38 8.31 3.92
CA SER A 318 10.11 8.39 2.66
C SER A 318 10.93 7.13 2.36
N LEU A 319 11.66 6.62 3.37
CA LEU A 319 12.41 5.37 3.25
C LEU A 319 11.48 4.16 3.03
N ARG A 320 10.32 4.15 3.70
CA ARG A 320 9.31 3.10 3.50
C ARG A 320 8.82 3.10 2.06
N GLU A 321 8.40 4.24 1.52
CA GLU A 321 7.92 4.36 0.14
C GLU A 321 9.03 4.02 -0.88
N PHE A 322 10.25 4.53 -0.68
CA PHE A 322 11.40 4.16 -1.51
C PHE A 322 11.58 2.64 -1.56
N ARG A 323 11.54 1.97 -0.41
CA ARG A 323 11.72 0.52 -0.33
C ARG A 323 10.58 -0.23 -1.02
N VAL A 324 9.33 0.01 -0.62
CA VAL A 324 8.19 -0.84 -0.99
C VAL A 324 7.57 -0.50 -2.35
N VAL A 325 7.62 0.77 -2.76
CA VAL A 325 7.01 1.23 -4.02
C VAL A 325 8.06 1.28 -5.12
N VAL A 326 9.24 1.85 -4.85
CA VAL A 326 10.24 2.13 -5.88
C VAL A 326 11.23 0.97 -6.06
N LEU A 327 11.93 0.57 -5.00
CA LEU A 327 12.97 -0.47 -5.07
C LEU A 327 12.37 -1.85 -5.35
N GLU A 328 11.35 -2.26 -4.59
CA GLU A 328 10.77 -3.59 -4.74
C GLU A 328 10.06 -3.80 -6.08
N SER A 329 9.42 -2.76 -6.64
CA SER A 329 8.85 -2.85 -8.00
C SER A 329 9.94 -2.88 -9.09
N ALA A 330 11.06 -2.17 -8.91
CA ALA A 330 12.22 -2.27 -9.80
C ALA A 330 12.86 -3.66 -9.77
N LEU A 331 12.96 -4.28 -8.59
CA LEU A 331 13.42 -5.66 -8.41
C LEU A 331 12.44 -6.65 -9.06
N PHE A 332 11.14 -6.42 -8.95
CA PHE A 332 10.14 -7.21 -9.64
C PHE A 332 10.26 -7.11 -11.17
N TYR A 333 10.40 -5.89 -11.71
CA TYR A 333 10.71 -5.66 -13.13
C TYR A 333 11.95 -6.45 -13.55
N TRP A 334 13.03 -6.36 -12.77
CA TRP A 334 14.28 -7.07 -13.05
C TRP A 334 14.07 -8.59 -13.12
N LEU A 335 13.30 -9.16 -12.19
CA LEU A 335 12.96 -10.58 -12.21
C LEU A 335 12.11 -10.95 -13.43
N VAL A 336 11.13 -10.15 -13.80
CA VAL A 336 10.34 -10.38 -15.03
C VAL A 336 11.24 -10.44 -16.25
N VAL A 337 12.24 -9.56 -16.36
CA VAL A 337 13.18 -9.53 -17.50
C VAL A 337 14.19 -10.68 -17.46
N ARG A 338 14.76 -10.97 -16.28
CA ARG A 338 15.94 -11.86 -16.12
C ARG A 338 15.65 -13.26 -15.61
N ALA A 339 14.42 -13.57 -15.21
CA ALA A 339 14.06 -14.90 -14.74
C ALA A 339 14.34 -15.93 -15.86
N PRO A 340 15.27 -16.88 -15.65
CA PRO A 340 15.59 -17.87 -16.66
C PRO A 340 14.35 -18.73 -16.89
N GLY A 341 13.87 -18.78 -18.13
CA GLY A 341 12.80 -19.71 -18.51
C GLY A 341 13.36 -21.13 -18.46
N ARG A 342 13.24 -21.79 -17.31
CA ARG A 342 13.81 -23.13 -17.07
C ARG A 342 12.75 -24.23 -17.15
N SER A 343 11.48 -23.88 -17.35
CA SER A 343 10.43 -24.86 -17.60
C SER A 343 10.68 -25.65 -18.89
N ARG A 344 10.33 -26.96 -18.87
CA ARG A 344 10.17 -27.76 -20.11
C ARG A 344 9.15 -27.10 -21.07
N TRP A 345 8.23 -26.30 -20.52
CA TRP A 345 7.29 -25.47 -21.28
C TRP A 345 7.92 -24.22 -21.87
N ALA A 346 8.93 -23.63 -21.22
CA ALA A 346 9.64 -22.46 -21.73
C ALA A 346 10.53 -22.79 -22.93
N THR A 347 11.05 -24.03 -22.99
CA THR A 347 11.74 -24.57 -24.18
C THR A 347 10.79 -24.90 -25.33
N ALA A 348 9.54 -25.28 -25.06
CA ALA A 348 8.54 -25.60 -26.09
C ALA A 348 7.71 -24.38 -26.55
N ARG A 349 7.55 -23.37 -25.69
CA ARG A 349 6.78 -22.15 -25.93
C ARG A 349 7.54 -20.93 -25.40
N PRO A 350 8.20 -20.15 -26.27
CA PRO A 350 9.16 -19.12 -25.85
C PRO A 350 8.56 -18.02 -24.96
N HIS A 351 7.24 -17.81 -25.00
CA HIS A 351 6.52 -16.78 -24.25
C HIS A 351 5.56 -17.33 -23.17
N ALA A 352 5.55 -18.65 -22.89
CA ALA A 352 4.61 -19.23 -21.94
C ALA A 352 4.66 -18.58 -20.55
N PHE A 353 5.87 -18.29 -20.05
CA PHE A 353 6.06 -17.60 -18.77
C PHE A 353 5.42 -16.21 -18.76
N LEU A 354 5.68 -15.40 -19.78
CA LEU A 354 5.12 -14.05 -19.90
C LEU A 354 3.59 -14.08 -19.96
N VAL A 355 3.04 -14.99 -20.76
CA VAL A 355 1.60 -15.21 -20.87
C VAL A 355 1.01 -15.64 -19.52
N GLY A 356 1.70 -16.51 -18.78
CA GLY A 356 1.30 -16.90 -17.43
C GLY A 356 1.21 -15.72 -16.46
N LEU A 357 2.14 -14.75 -16.51
CA LEU A 357 2.08 -13.55 -15.66
C LEU A 357 0.82 -12.72 -15.98
N ALA A 358 0.49 -12.59 -17.27
CA ALA A 358 -0.74 -11.92 -17.68
C ALA A 358 -2.00 -12.69 -17.24
N ASP A 359 -2.01 -14.02 -17.43
CA ASP A 359 -3.10 -14.91 -16.99
C ASP A 359 -3.32 -14.76 -15.47
N ALA A 360 -2.24 -14.73 -14.67
CA ALA A 360 -2.29 -14.52 -13.22
C ALA A 360 -2.85 -13.14 -12.83
N LEU A 361 -2.43 -12.07 -13.51
CA LEU A 361 -2.95 -10.73 -13.26
C LEU A 361 -4.45 -10.63 -13.59
N VAL A 362 -4.88 -11.14 -14.75
CA VAL A 362 -6.30 -11.11 -15.16
C VAL A 362 -7.16 -11.96 -14.22
N LEU A 363 -6.69 -13.15 -13.84
CA LEU A 363 -7.40 -14.01 -12.89
C LEU A 363 -7.56 -13.31 -11.52
N SER A 364 -6.49 -12.71 -10.99
CA SER A 364 -6.55 -11.98 -9.72
C SER A 364 -7.49 -10.76 -9.79
N GLY A 365 -7.52 -10.04 -10.90
CA GLY A 365 -8.48 -8.96 -11.14
C GLY A 365 -9.93 -9.46 -11.21
N ALA A 366 -10.18 -10.62 -11.82
CA ALA A 366 -11.50 -11.24 -11.85
C ALA A 366 -11.95 -11.71 -10.45
N VAL A 367 -11.06 -12.34 -9.67
CA VAL A 367 -11.33 -12.72 -8.27
C VAL A 367 -11.66 -11.49 -7.43
N LEU A 368 -10.86 -10.42 -7.56
CA LEU A 368 -11.10 -9.15 -6.88
C LEU A 368 -12.46 -8.55 -7.27
N ALA A 369 -12.83 -8.61 -8.55
CA ALA A 369 -14.13 -8.13 -9.02
C ALA A 369 -15.29 -8.96 -8.47
N VAL A 370 -15.18 -10.29 -8.45
CA VAL A 370 -16.18 -11.18 -7.84
C VAL A 370 -16.35 -10.86 -6.36
N TYR A 371 -15.25 -10.70 -5.63
CA TYR A 371 -15.29 -10.33 -4.22
C TYR A 371 -15.98 -8.97 -4.01
N GLY A 372 -15.64 -7.95 -4.80
CA GLY A 372 -16.28 -6.63 -4.72
C GLY A 372 -17.78 -6.65 -5.08
N LEU A 373 -18.16 -7.40 -6.11
CA LEU A 373 -19.57 -7.57 -6.50
C LEU A 373 -20.37 -8.31 -5.43
N ALA A 374 -19.78 -9.34 -4.81
CA ALA A 374 -20.40 -10.04 -3.69
C ALA A 374 -20.58 -9.13 -2.46
N GLN A 375 -19.58 -8.33 -2.10
CA GLN A 375 -19.71 -7.31 -1.05
C GLN A 375 -20.87 -6.35 -1.34
N TYR A 376 -21.02 -5.91 -2.58
CA TYR A 376 -22.10 -5.02 -2.97
C TYR A 376 -23.48 -5.70 -2.86
N ALA A 377 -23.62 -6.91 -3.38
CA ALA A 377 -24.89 -7.64 -3.43
C ALA A 377 -25.39 -8.02 -2.03
N PHE A 378 -24.51 -8.51 -1.15
CA PHE A 378 -24.89 -9.09 0.15
C PHE A 378 -24.77 -8.12 1.33
N GLY A 379 -24.84 -6.81 1.09
CA GLY A 379 -24.83 -5.81 2.18
C GLY A 379 -23.48 -5.66 2.91
N GLY A 380 -22.38 -6.09 2.29
CA GLY A 380 -21.03 -5.95 2.83
C GLY A 380 -20.49 -4.52 2.84
N ASP A 381 -19.21 -4.42 3.21
CA ASP A 381 -18.45 -3.24 3.61
C ASP A 381 -18.24 -2.20 2.46
N THR A 382 -19.29 -1.48 2.07
CA THR A 382 -19.30 -0.45 1.02
C THR A 382 -19.27 0.97 1.57
N ILE A 383 -18.77 1.93 0.79
CA ILE A 383 -18.75 3.35 1.18
C ILE A 383 -19.92 4.08 0.52
N VAL A 384 -20.64 4.90 1.29
CA VAL A 384 -21.61 5.86 0.75
C VAL A 384 -20.90 7.20 0.56
N ALA A 385 -20.76 7.66 -0.67
CA ALA A 385 -20.18 8.97 -1.00
C ALA A 385 -21.00 9.62 -2.11
N GLU A 386 -21.15 10.95 -2.06
CA GLU A 386 -21.93 11.72 -3.05
C GLU A 386 -23.37 11.17 -3.23
N GLY A 387 -23.96 10.63 -2.17
CA GLY A 387 -25.31 10.05 -2.17
C GLY A 387 -25.42 8.64 -2.77
N VAL A 388 -24.28 7.99 -3.08
CA VAL A 388 -24.25 6.70 -3.78
C VAL A 388 -23.44 5.65 -3.02
N ARG A 389 -23.93 4.42 -3.00
CA ARG A 389 -23.18 3.24 -2.50
C ARG A 389 -22.12 2.82 -3.53
N ARG A 390 -20.86 2.82 -3.13
CA ARG A 390 -19.69 2.57 -3.99
C ARG A 390 -18.92 1.31 -3.54
N ILE A 391 -18.53 0.48 -4.51
CA ILE A 391 -17.73 -0.73 -4.27
C ILE A 391 -16.26 -0.35 -4.04
N ARG A 392 -15.64 -0.94 -3.01
CA ARG A 392 -14.20 -0.79 -2.72
C ARG A 392 -13.42 -2.11 -2.66
N ALA A 393 -14.10 -3.25 -2.62
CA ALA A 393 -13.48 -4.57 -2.47
C ALA A 393 -12.53 -4.60 -1.25
N VAL A 394 -11.24 -4.86 -1.47
CA VAL A 394 -10.21 -4.93 -0.42
C VAL A 394 -9.56 -3.58 -0.12
N TYR A 395 -9.94 -2.52 -0.85
CA TYR A 395 -9.31 -1.20 -0.76
C TYR A 395 -10.04 -0.28 0.22
N ALA A 396 -9.32 0.74 0.69
CA ALA A 396 -9.90 1.80 1.51
C ALA A 396 -10.80 2.76 0.71
N SER A 397 -10.55 2.91 -0.61
CA SER A 397 -11.30 3.81 -1.48
C SER A 397 -11.75 3.10 -2.77
N PRO A 398 -12.97 3.39 -3.27
CA PRO A 398 -13.44 2.93 -4.58
C PRO A 398 -12.52 3.34 -5.74
N ASN A 399 -11.84 4.48 -5.62
CA ASN A 399 -10.94 4.96 -6.66
C ASN A 399 -9.72 4.03 -6.82
N ASN A 400 -9.12 3.55 -5.73
CA ASN A 400 -8.01 2.59 -5.77
C ASN A 400 -8.40 1.29 -6.51
N LEU A 401 -9.59 0.75 -6.20
CA LEU A 401 -10.11 -0.41 -6.92
C LEU A 401 -10.22 -0.13 -8.43
N SER A 402 -10.75 1.03 -8.79
CA SER A 402 -10.91 1.42 -10.20
C SER A 402 -9.58 1.65 -10.94
N LEU A 403 -8.53 2.12 -10.24
CA LEU A 403 -7.17 2.28 -10.79
C LEU A 403 -6.53 0.92 -11.11
N VAL A 404 -6.77 -0.10 -10.26
CA VAL A 404 -6.31 -1.47 -10.49
C VAL A 404 -7.09 -2.11 -11.63
N LEU A 405 -8.42 -2.14 -11.56
CA LEU A 405 -9.26 -2.75 -12.60
C LEU A 405 -9.08 -2.06 -13.97
N GLY A 406 -8.93 -0.73 -13.98
CA GLY A 406 -8.69 0.04 -15.19
C GLY A 406 -7.40 -0.34 -15.94
N ARG A 407 -6.44 -0.98 -15.26
CA ARG A 407 -5.21 -1.50 -15.88
C ARG A 407 -5.33 -2.93 -16.37
N ILE A 408 -6.23 -3.72 -15.78
CA ILE A 408 -6.40 -5.14 -16.09
C ILE A 408 -7.45 -5.34 -17.19
N ILE A 409 -8.50 -4.51 -17.22
CA ILE A 409 -9.58 -4.61 -18.22
C ILE A 409 -9.06 -4.48 -19.67
N PRO A 410 -8.17 -3.53 -20.03
CA PRO A 410 -7.65 -3.44 -21.40
C PRO A 410 -6.87 -4.68 -21.84
N LEU A 411 -6.18 -5.35 -20.91
CA LEU A 411 -5.52 -6.62 -21.13
C LEU A 411 -6.53 -7.74 -21.42
N ALA A 412 -7.57 -7.82 -20.58
CA ALA A 412 -8.68 -8.76 -20.73
C ALA A 412 -9.38 -8.57 -22.10
N ALA A 413 -9.75 -7.34 -22.43
CA ALA A 413 -10.44 -6.97 -23.65
C ALA A 413 -9.62 -7.29 -24.91
N ALA A 414 -8.33 -6.95 -24.93
CA ALA A 414 -7.47 -7.17 -26.11
C ALA A 414 -7.40 -8.65 -26.50
N VAL A 415 -7.25 -9.55 -25.52
CA VAL A 415 -7.21 -11.01 -25.79
C VAL A 415 -8.59 -11.56 -26.09
N ALA A 416 -9.65 -11.11 -25.41
CA ALA A 416 -11.02 -11.54 -25.73
C ALA A 416 -11.37 -11.26 -27.20
N LEU A 417 -11.02 -10.05 -27.67
CA LEU A 417 -11.31 -9.59 -29.03
C LEU A 417 -10.37 -10.18 -30.08
N TRP A 418 -9.06 -10.23 -29.81
CA TRP A 418 -8.04 -10.52 -30.84
C TRP A 418 -7.06 -11.65 -30.49
N GLY A 419 -7.23 -12.33 -29.36
CA GLY A 419 -6.54 -13.58 -29.08
C GLY A 419 -6.86 -14.64 -30.12
N ARG A 420 -5.98 -15.63 -30.29
CA ARG A 420 -6.19 -16.77 -31.21
C ARG A 420 -6.60 -18.04 -30.48
N THR A 421 -6.24 -18.18 -29.21
CA THR A 421 -6.57 -19.36 -28.42
C THR A 421 -8.02 -19.29 -27.91
N GLY A 422 -8.92 -20.12 -28.45
CA GLY A 422 -10.36 -20.04 -28.20
C GLY A 422 -10.77 -20.06 -26.72
N TRP A 423 -10.21 -20.96 -25.91
CA TRP A 423 -10.52 -21.02 -24.47
C TRP A 423 -10.03 -19.77 -23.74
N ARG A 424 -8.86 -19.24 -24.10
CA ARG A 424 -8.28 -18.05 -23.47
C ARG A 424 -9.10 -16.80 -23.80
N ARG A 425 -9.56 -16.67 -25.04
CA ARG A 425 -10.50 -15.59 -25.43
C ARG A 425 -11.75 -15.58 -24.56
N ARG A 426 -12.35 -16.76 -24.33
CA ARG A 426 -13.53 -16.90 -23.47
C ARG A 426 -13.19 -16.55 -22.02
N ALA A 427 -12.10 -17.08 -21.48
CA ALA A 427 -11.68 -16.82 -20.10
C ALA A 427 -11.42 -15.31 -19.86
N TYR A 428 -10.72 -14.65 -20.78
CA TYR A 428 -10.46 -13.22 -20.71
C TYR A 428 -11.74 -12.39 -20.91
N GLY A 429 -12.64 -12.84 -21.79
CA GLY A 429 -13.96 -12.24 -21.98
C GLY A 429 -14.83 -12.31 -20.72
N VAL A 430 -14.86 -13.47 -20.04
CA VAL A 430 -15.54 -13.64 -18.74
C VAL A 430 -14.88 -12.76 -17.68
N GLY A 431 -13.54 -12.73 -17.62
CA GLY A 431 -12.82 -11.83 -16.71
C GLY A 431 -13.18 -10.36 -16.93
N ALA A 432 -13.21 -9.90 -18.19
CA ALA A 432 -13.64 -8.54 -18.53
C ALA A 432 -15.12 -8.29 -18.14
N ALA A 433 -16.00 -9.25 -18.39
CA ALA A 433 -17.42 -9.17 -18.06
C ALA A 433 -17.68 -9.08 -16.55
N LEU A 434 -16.79 -9.61 -15.71
CA LEU A 434 -16.84 -9.46 -14.24
C LEU A 434 -16.25 -8.12 -13.79
N MET A 435 -15.11 -7.73 -14.37
CA MET A 435 -14.38 -6.51 -13.96
C MET A 435 -15.07 -5.21 -14.38
N VAL A 436 -15.71 -5.15 -15.55
CA VAL A 436 -16.35 -3.93 -16.06
C VAL A 436 -17.52 -3.46 -15.17
N PRO A 437 -18.50 -4.31 -14.78
CA PRO A 437 -19.54 -3.92 -13.83
C PRO A 437 -18.98 -3.52 -12.46
N CYS A 438 -17.96 -4.24 -11.98
CA CYS A 438 -17.30 -3.90 -10.72
C CYS A 438 -16.66 -2.51 -10.78
N LEU A 439 -15.94 -2.20 -11.87
CA LEU A 439 -15.37 -0.86 -12.11
C LEU A 439 -16.47 0.20 -12.18
N PHE A 440 -17.57 -0.06 -12.88
CA PHE A 440 -18.67 0.90 -12.99
C PHE A 440 -19.28 1.23 -11.61
N LEU A 441 -19.50 0.22 -10.77
CA LEU A 441 -20.04 0.38 -9.42
C LEU A 441 -19.03 0.99 -8.41
N THR A 442 -17.80 1.30 -8.83
CA THR A 442 -16.91 2.17 -8.05
C THR A 442 -17.32 3.64 -8.12
N PHE A 443 -18.12 4.05 -9.12
CA PHE A 443 -18.46 5.45 -9.42
C PHE A 443 -17.22 6.37 -9.55
N SER A 444 -16.05 5.83 -9.90
CA SER A 444 -14.84 6.62 -10.12
C SER A 444 -14.89 7.33 -11.48
N ARG A 445 -15.19 8.63 -11.48
CA ARG A 445 -15.24 9.47 -12.70
C ARG A 445 -13.98 9.38 -13.54
N GLY A 446 -12.79 9.36 -12.91
CA GLY A 446 -11.53 9.21 -13.63
C GLY A 446 -11.42 7.88 -14.39
N ALA A 447 -11.97 6.79 -13.84
CA ALA A 447 -11.92 5.48 -14.48
C ALA A 447 -12.84 5.39 -15.70
N TRP A 448 -14.10 5.82 -15.58
CA TRP A 448 -15.09 5.61 -16.63
C TRP A 448 -15.15 6.74 -17.68
N LEU A 449 -14.78 7.98 -17.34
CA LEU A 449 -14.73 9.11 -18.29
C LEU A 449 -13.40 9.23 -19.02
N LEU A 450 -12.29 8.86 -18.37
CA LEU A 450 -10.95 9.09 -18.92
C LEU A 450 -10.22 7.76 -19.16
N GLY A 451 -9.96 6.99 -18.11
CA GLY A 451 -9.08 5.82 -18.17
C GLY A 451 -9.55 4.73 -19.13
N LEU A 452 -10.73 4.16 -18.90
CA LEU A 452 -11.25 3.05 -19.69
C LEU A 452 -11.55 3.48 -21.15
N PRO A 453 -12.19 4.63 -21.42
CA PRO A 453 -12.36 5.12 -22.79
C PRO A 453 -11.03 5.31 -23.52
N ALA A 454 -10.04 5.98 -22.90
CA ALA A 454 -8.73 6.19 -23.54
C ALA A 454 -8.03 4.87 -23.88
N ALA A 455 -8.10 3.88 -22.99
CA ALA A 455 -7.56 2.55 -23.24
C ALA A 455 -8.28 1.83 -24.39
N MET A 456 -9.62 1.86 -24.42
CA MET A 456 -10.41 1.20 -25.49
C MET A 456 -10.21 1.88 -26.85
N LEU A 457 -10.17 3.21 -26.89
CA LEU A 457 -9.90 3.98 -28.10
C LEU A 457 -8.48 3.71 -28.62
N PHE A 458 -7.49 3.62 -27.73
CA PHE A 458 -6.15 3.21 -28.12
C PHE A 458 -6.15 1.80 -28.73
N LEU A 459 -6.80 0.82 -28.10
CA LEU A 459 -6.92 -0.53 -28.68
C LEU A 459 -7.56 -0.48 -30.08
N GLY A 460 -8.68 0.24 -30.22
CA GLY A 460 -9.36 0.41 -31.50
C GLY A 460 -8.48 1.05 -32.57
N ALA A 461 -7.79 2.15 -32.23
CA ALA A 461 -6.87 2.85 -33.12
C ALA A 461 -5.71 1.94 -33.57
N MET A 462 -5.13 1.18 -32.63
CA MET A 462 -4.04 0.23 -32.91
C MET A 462 -4.45 -0.91 -33.83
N ARG A 463 -5.73 -1.31 -33.80
CA ARG A 463 -6.24 -2.39 -34.64
C ARG A 463 -6.67 -1.91 -36.02
N GLY A 464 -7.13 -0.66 -36.14
CA GLY A 464 -7.48 0.01 -37.39
C GLY A 464 -8.86 0.70 -37.36
N ARG A 465 -9.15 1.52 -38.38
CA ARG A 465 -10.34 2.41 -38.44
C ARG A 465 -11.69 1.75 -38.09
N ARG A 466 -11.90 0.49 -38.51
CA ARG A 466 -13.15 -0.25 -38.21
C ARG A 466 -13.26 -0.61 -36.73
N ALA A 467 -12.16 -1.04 -36.12
CA ALA A 467 -12.12 -1.35 -34.70
C ALA A 467 -12.27 -0.08 -33.87
N LEU A 468 -11.63 1.03 -34.27
CA LEU A 468 -11.82 2.34 -33.65
C LEU A 468 -13.28 2.79 -33.70
N ALA A 469 -13.93 2.72 -34.87
CA ALA A 469 -15.35 3.04 -35.01
C ALA A 469 -16.23 2.14 -34.12
N GLY A 470 -15.93 0.85 -34.04
CA GLY A 470 -16.62 -0.08 -33.13
C GLY A 470 -16.45 0.29 -31.65
N MET A 471 -15.24 0.69 -31.23
CA MET A 471 -14.98 1.15 -29.85
C MET A 471 -15.70 2.46 -29.53
N LEU A 472 -15.68 3.42 -30.46
CA LEU A 472 -16.44 4.66 -30.35
C LEU A 472 -17.94 4.40 -30.23
N ALA A 473 -18.48 3.54 -31.10
CA ALA A 473 -19.88 3.15 -31.05
C ALA A 473 -20.23 2.48 -29.71
N ALA A 474 -19.39 1.56 -29.21
CA ALA A 474 -19.61 0.91 -27.92
C ALA A 474 -19.60 1.91 -26.74
N ILE A 475 -18.72 2.91 -26.76
CA ILE A 475 -18.69 3.98 -25.76
C ILE A 475 -19.97 4.83 -25.84
N VAL A 476 -20.37 5.26 -27.05
CA VAL A 476 -21.59 6.05 -27.27
C VAL A 476 -22.82 5.28 -26.81
N VAL A 477 -22.95 4.01 -27.18
CA VAL A 477 -24.04 3.14 -26.73
C VAL A 477 -24.00 2.98 -25.21
N GLY A 478 -22.82 2.74 -24.62
CA GLY A 478 -22.67 2.64 -23.17
C GLY A 478 -23.16 3.89 -22.43
N VAL A 479 -22.80 5.08 -22.93
CA VAL A 479 -23.30 6.36 -22.39
C VAL A 479 -24.80 6.52 -22.61
N ALA A 480 -25.30 6.18 -23.81
CA ALA A 480 -26.73 6.26 -24.13
C ALA A 480 -27.59 5.37 -23.22
N LEU A 481 -27.09 4.18 -22.87
CA LEU A 481 -27.75 3.27 -21.92
C LEU A 481 -27.85 3.84 -20.50
N LEU A 482 -27.07 4.86 -20.14
CA LEU A 482 -27.17 5.56 -18.86
C LEU A 482 -28.21 6.70 -18.87
N VAL A 483 -28.65 7.15 -20.05
CA VAL A 483 -29.61 8.25 -20.19
C VAL A 483 -30.94 7.99 -19.45
N PRO A 484 -31.57 6.80 -19.55
CA PRO A 484 -32.84 6.53 -18.85
C PRO A 484 -32.74 6.62 -17.32
N VAL A 485 -31.53 6.43 -16.76
CA VAL A 485 -31.27 6.46 -15.32
C VAL A 485 -30.50 7.71 -14.88
N ALA A 486 -30.24 8.65 -15.80
CA ALA A 486 -29.46 9.86 -15.56
C ALA A 486 -30.06 10.79 -14.48
N GLY A 487 -31.39 10.80 -14.35
CA GLY A 487 -32.10 11.58 -13.33
C GLY A 487 -31.99 11.01 -11.91
N THR A 488 -31.42 9.82 -11.72
CA THR A 488 -31.17 9.29 -10.37
C THR A 488 -29.96 9.98 -9.76
N ALA A 489 -29.97 10.26 -8.44
CA ALA A 489 -28.81 10.79 -7.72
C ALA A 489 -27.54 9.93 -7.95
N ARG A 490 -27.74 8.64 -8.22
CA ARG A 490 -26.72 7.65 -8.56
C ARG A 490 -25.95 7.95 -9.85
N ILE A 491 -26.63 8.41 -10.89
CA ILE A 491 -26.01 8.69 -12.19
C ILE A 491 -25.76 10.19 -12.37
N ALA A 492 -26.60 11.05 -11.79
CA ALA A 492 -26.41 12.50 -11.82
C ALA A 492 -25.05 12.92 -11.24
N SER A 493 -24.59 12.30 -10.15
CA SER A 493 -23.28 12.58 -9.54
C SER A 493 -22.09 12.29 -10.46
N LEU A 494 -22.25 11.37 -11.42
CA LEU A 494 -21.21 11.06 -12.40
C LEU A 494 -20.99 12.20 -13.41
N PHE A 495 -22.03 12.99 -13.69
CA PHE A 495 -22.02 14.08 -14.68
C PHE A 495 -21.99 15.48 -14.04
N ASP A 496 -22.09 15.58 -12.72
CA ASP A 496 -21.96 16.85 -12.03
C ASP A 496 -20.49 17.31 -11.99
N LEU A 497 -20.16 18.23 -12.90
CA LEU A 497 -18.84 18.85 -12.99
C LEU A 497 -18.68 20.07 -12.06
N ARG A 498 -19.77 20.53 -11.43
CA ARG A 498 -19.82 21.75 -10.62
C ARG A 498 -19.80 21.49 -9.11
N ALA A 499 -20.09 20.27 -8.67
CA ALA A 499 -20.10 19.90 -7.25
C ALA A 499 -18.84 19.15 -6.74
N GLY A 500 -18.59 19.32 -5.44
CA GLY A 500 -17.78 18.46 -4.55
C GLY A 500 -16.29 18.38 -4.87
N THR A 501 -15.93 17.50 -5.78
CA THR A 501 -14.56 16.98 -5.95
C THR A 501 -13.80 17.55 -7.15
N SER A 502 -14.49 18.12 -8.15
CA SER A 502 -13.84 18.70 -9.34
C SER A 502 -13.23 20.08 -9.08
N LEU A 503 -13.97 20.97 -8.41
CA LEU A 503 -13.46 22.28 -7.98
C LEU A 503 -12.36 22.14 -6.93
N PHE A 504 -12.53 21.20 -6.00
CA PHE A 504 -11.51 20.83 -5.02
C PHE A 504 -10.17 20.47 -5.67
N ARG A 505 -10.17 19.64 -6.73
CA ARG A 505 -8.95 19.25 -7.44
C ARG A 505 -8.22 20.44 -8.09
N VAL A 506 -8.96 21.42 -8.60
CA VAL A 506 -8.34 22.63 -9.17
C VAL A 506 -7.57 23.40 -8.10
N SER A 507 -8.17 23.59 -6.91
CA SER A 507 -7.49 24.22 -5.79
C SER A 507 -6.30 23.40 -5.29
N LEU A 508 -6.46 22.08 -5.16
CA LEU A 508 -5.36 21.16 -4.82
C LEU A 508 -4.19 21.25 -5.81
N TRP A 509 -4.46 21.33 -7.11
CA TRP A 509 -3.42 21.48 -8.13
C TRP A 509 -2.72 22.84 -8.04
N ARG A 510 -3.44 23.91 -7.71
CA ARG A 510 -2.83 25.22 -7.45
C ARG A 510 -1.91 25.18 -6.22
N SER A 511 -2.32 24.50 -5.15
CA SER A 511 -1.46 24.26 -3.97
C SER A 511 -0.22 23.44 -4.33
N ALA A 512 -0.38 22.39 -5.13
CA ALA A 512 0.75 21.59 -5.61
C ALA A 512 1.71 22.40 -6.49
N LEU A 513 1.19 23.29 -7.36
CA LEU A 513 2.00 24.20 -8.18
C LEU A 513 2.74 25.23 -7.32
N ALA A 514 2.13 25.73 -6.25
CA ALA A 514 2.82 26.59 -5.28
C ALA A 514 3.98 25.86 -4.60
N MET A 515 3.75 24.62 -4.14
CA MET A 515 4.80 23.75 -3.60
C MET A 515 5.92 23.47 -4.61
N ILE A 516 5.58 23.27 -5.88
CA ILE A 516 6.56 23.09 -6.97
C ILE A 516 7.38 24.36 -7.20
N ARG A 517 6.80 25.55 -7.07
CA ARG A 517 7.55 26.81 -7.22
C ARG A 517 8.63 26.95 -6.16
N ASP A 518 8.37 26.48 -4.95
CA ASP A 518 9.31 26.53 -3.83
C ASP A 518 10.36 25.39 -3.91
N HIS A 519 9.99 24.25 -4.48
CA HIS A 519 10.84 23.06 -4.58
C HIS A 519 10.94 22.44 -6.00
N PRO A 520 11.33 23.21 -7.04
CA PRO A 520 11.16 22.78 -8.43
C PRO A 520 12.11 21.63 -8.84
N LEU A 521 13.34 21.63 -8.30
CA LEU A 521 14.39 20.69 -8.70
C LEU A 521 14.33 19.37 -7.94
N THR A 522 14.05 19.41 -6.64
CA THR A 522 14.12 18.25 -5.74
C THR A 522 12.76 17.69 -5.38
N GLY A 523 11.69 18.50 -5.49
CA GLY A 523 10.44 18.23 -4.79
C GLY A 523 10.63 18.26 -3.27
N VAL A 524 9.62 17.78 -2.55
CA VAL A 524 9.58 17.67 -1.08
C VAL A 524 9.97 16.28 -0.55
N GLY A 525 10.31 15.35 -1.46
CA GLY A 525 10.69 13.98 -1.12
C GLY A 525 9.54 12.97 -1.19
N LEU A 526 9.90 11.69 -1.31
CA LEU A 526 8.93 10.58 -1.33
C LEU A 526 8.08 10.58 -0.05
N ASP A 527 6.78 10.36 -0.21
CA ASP A 527 5.74 10.34 0.82
C ASP A 527 5.68 11.57 1.74
N ASN A 528 6.15 12.74 1.27
CA ASN A 528 6.22 13.96 2.08
C ASN A 528 5.18 15.03 1.75
N PHE A 529 4.39 14.86 0.68
CA PHE A 529 3.34 15.82 0.30
C PHE A 529 2.38 16.13 1.47
N LEU A 530 1.99 15.12 2.24
CA LEU A 530 1.11 15.27 3.42
C LEU A 530 1.61 16.29 4.45
N TYR A 531 2.92 16.35 4.69
CA TYR A 531 3.48 17.21 5.74
C TYR A 531 3.66 18.66 5.28
N TYR A 532 3.81 18.86 3.97
CA TYR A 532 3.96 20.20 3.38
C TYR A 532 2.62 20.80 2.97
N TYR A 533 1.67 19.98 2.52
CA TYR A 533 0.40 20.43 1.95
C TYR A 533 -0.38 21.44 2.84
N PRO A 534 -0.45 21.29 4.18
CA PRO A 534 -1.12 22.28 5.03
C PRO A 534 -0.59 23.71 4.89
N SER A 535 0.69 23.90 4.54
CA SER A 535 1.29 25.23 4.32
C SER A 535 0.92 25.86 2.97
N TYR A 536 0.36 25.08 2.04
CA TYR A 536 -0.03 25.52 0.70
C TYR A 536 -1.54 25.47 0.47
N ILE A 537 -2.32 25.10 1.47
CA ILE A 537 -3.75 24.82 1.32
C ILE A 537 -4.53 26.11 1.01
N LEU A 538 -5.37 26.04 -0.03
CA LEU A 538 -6.32 27.11 -0.35
C LEU A 538 -7.63 26.89 0.40
N ALA A 539 -8.38 27.96 0.66
CA ALA A 539 -9.62 27.92 1.45
C ALA A 539 -10.63 26.87 0.94
N GLU A 540 -10.75 26.71 -0.38
CA GLU A 540 -11.69 25.75 -0.99
C GLU A 540 -11.22 24.30 -0.85
N ALA A 541 -9.93 24.07 -0.58
CA ALA A 541 -9.35 22.75 -0.37
C ALA A 541 -9.13 22.41 1.11
N ALA A 542 -9.44 23.34 2.03
CA ALA A 542 -9.26 23.19 3.47
C ALA A 542 -10.10 22.06 4.10
N ALA A 543 -11.12 21.56 3.39
CA ALA A 543 -11.94 20.43 3.82
C ALA A 543 -11.18 19.10 3.89
N GLU A 544 -10.08 18.94 3.15
CA GLU A 544 -9.26 17.72 3.14
C GLU A 544 -7.78 18.06 3.40
N PRO A 545 -7.40 18.50 4.61
CA PRO A 545 -6.05 18.99 4.90
C PRO A 545 -5.00 17.86 4.96
N ASN A 546 -5.44 16.61 5.05
CA ASN A 546 -4.59 15.44 5.28
C ASN A 546 -4.39 14.60 3.99
N LEU A 547 -4.35 15.23 2.82
CA LEU A 547 -4.06 14.55 1.57
C LEU A 547 -2.58 14.20 1.43
N SER A 548 -2.29 13.01 0.92
CA SER A 548 -0.92 12.53 0.69
C SER A 548 -0.39 12.72 -0.72
N HIS A 549 -1.19 13.29 -1.63
CA HIS A 549 -0.82 13.46 -3.04
C HIS A 549 -1.76 14.45 -3.76
N PRO A 550 -1.36 15.02 -4.91
CA PRO A 550 -2.13 16.06 -5.62
C PRO A 550 -3.22 15.52 -6.58
N HIS A 551 -3.53 14.22 -6.57
CA HIS A 551 -4.45 13.57 -7.52
C HIS A 551 -4.17 13.92 -9.00
N ASN A 552 -2.89 13.99 -9.39
CA ASN A 552 -2.45 14.14 -10.77
C ASN A 552 -1.05 13.55 -10.90
N ILE A 553 -0.86 12.55 -11.77
CA ILE A 553 0.39 11.79 -11.91
C ILE A 553 1.59 12.70 -12.23
N VAL A 554 1.41 13.75 -13.03
CA VAL A 554 2.51 14.67 -13.38
C VAL A 554 2.90 15.51 -12.17
N LEU A 555 1.91 16.09 -11.50
CA LEU A 555 2.15 16.87 -10.29
C LEU A 555 2.71 16.00 -9.17
N ASP A 556 2.25 14.76 -9.03
CA ASP A 556 2.67 13.84 -7.97
C ASP A 556 4.16 13.46 -8.13
N PHE A 557 4.59 13.10 -9.35
CA PHE A 557 6.00 12.89 -9.65
C PHE A 557 6.83 14.16 -9.41
N TRP A 558 6.33 15.33 -9.81
CA TRP A 558 7.07 16.59 -9.63
C TRP A 558 7.18 16.98 -8.16
N THR A 559 6.08 16.98 -7.40
CA THR A 559 6.10 17.33 -5.98
C THR A 559 6.97 16.39 -5.17
N ARG A 560 7.02 15.08 -5.49
CA ARG A 560 7.81 14.11 -4.73
C ARG A 560 9.29 14.08 -5.10
N LEU A 561 9.61 14.21 -6.38
CA LEU A 561 10.94 13.92 -6.92
C LEU A 561 11.55 15.06 -7.75
N GLY A 562 10.87 16.20 -7.83
CA GLY A 562 11.31 17.36 -8.61
C GLY A 562 11.29 17.10 -10.12
N VAL A 563 12.07 17.90 -10.85
CA VAL A 563 12.25 17.74 -12.30
C VAL A 563 12.84 16.37 -12.68
N GLY A 564 13.61 15.74 -11.79
CA GLY A 564 14.12 14.38 -11.97
C GLY A 564 13.00 13.35 -12.06
N GLY A 565 11.92 13.52 -11.28
CA GLY A 565 10.72 12.68 -11.36
C GLY A 565 10.03 12.76 -12.71
N LEU A 566 9.87 13.98 -13.25
CA LEU A 566 9.28 14.18 -14.58
C LEU A 566 10.13 13.56 -15.68
N ALA A 567 11.45 13.72 -15.61
CA ALA A 567 12.38 13.11 -16.55
C ALA A 567 12.28 11.57 -16.50
N ALA A 568 12.16 10.97 -15.31
CA ALA A 568 12.00 9.54 -15.14
C ALA A 568 10.67 9.05 -15.75
N LEU A 569 9.55 9.72 -15.46
CA LEU A 569 8.24 9.39 -16.03
C LEU A 569 8.28 9.48 -17.57
N ALA A 570 8.81 10.57 -18.12
CA ALA A 570 8.94 10.73 -19.56
C ALA A 570 9.82 9.65 -20.21
N TRP A 571 10.96 9.31 -19.58
CA TRP A 571 11.85 8.27 -20.09
C TRP A 571 11.16 6.89 -20.07
N PHE A 572 10.48 6.52 -18.99
CA PHE A 572 9.71 5.28 -18.95
C PHE A 572 8.70 5.20 -20.10
N LEU A 573 7.91 6.25 -20.30
CA LEU A 573 6.88 6.28 -21.35
C LEU A 573 7.51 6.18 -22.74
N VAL A 574 8.53 6.98 -23.05
CA VAL A 574 9.19 6.96 -24.36
C VAL A 574 9.86 5.61 -24.63
N ALA A 575 10.62 5.08 -23.68
CA ALA A 575 11.29 3.79 -23.83
C ALA A 575 10.28 2.64 -23.97
N TYR A 576 9.21 2.65 -23.17
CA TYR A 576 8.14 1.66 -23.21
C TYR A 576 7.43 1.63 -24.56
N PHE A 577 6.90 2.77 -25.02
CA PHE A 577 6.17 2.83 -26.28
C PHE A 577 7.08 2.52 -27.48
N ARG A 578 8.35 2.96 -27.46
CA ARG A 578 9.32 2.60 -28.52
C ARG A 578 9.55 1.10 -28.59
N LYS A 579 9.75 0.43 -27.46
CA LYS A 579 9.93 -1.04 -27.40
C LYS A 579 8.66 -1.79 -27.76
N GLY A 580 7.52 -1.36 -27.21
CA GLY A 580 6.21 -1.91 -27.56
C GLY A 580 5.94 -1.83 -29.06
N TRP A 581 6.21 -0.70 -29.70
CA TRP A 581 6.01 -0.54 -31.15
C TRP A 581 6.95 -1.37 -32.02
N ARG A 582 8.17 -1.63 -31.54
CA ARG A 582 9.11 -2.54 -32.21
C ARG A 582 8.61 -3.98 -32.09
N ALA A 583 8.27 -4.41 -30.88
CA ALA A 583 7.75 -5.75 -30.63
C ALA A 583 6.43 -6.01 -31.37
N LEU A 584 5.51 -5.04 -31.43
CA LEU A 584 4.23 -5.18 -32.17
C LEU A 584 4.41 -5.37 -33.68
N ARG A 585 5.49 -4.82 -34.25
CA ARG A 585 5.84 -4.96 -35.67
C ARG A 585 6.50 -6.30 -35.97
N ALA A 586 7.23 -6.85 -35.01
CA ALA A 586 7.92 -8.13 -35.16
C ALA A 586 7.02 -9.33 -34.84
N LEU A 587 6.11 -9.19 -33.87
CA LEU A 587 5.24 -10.28 -33.42
C LEU A 587 4.13 -10.60 -34.45
N PRO A 588 3.91 -11.87 -34.78
CA PRO A 588 2.74 -12.27 -35.55
C PRO A 588 1.45 -12.07 -34.75
N ASP A 589 0.32 -12.04 -35.46
CA ASP A 589 -0.99 -12.06 -34.81
C ASP A 589 -1.15 -13.30 -33.91
N GLY A 590 -1.60 -13.08 -32.67
CA GLY A 590 -1.72 -14.13 -31.66
C GLY A 590 -1.87 -13.56 -30.26
N ASP A 591 -1.96 -14.46 -29.27
CA ASP A 591 -2.20 -14.08 -27.87
C ASP A 591 -1.14 -13.13 -27.31
N VAL A 592 0.14 -13.35 -27.63
CA VAL A 592 1.24 -12.49 -27.15
C VAL A 592 1.12 -11.06 -27.68
N ARG A 593 0.77 -10.91 -28.97
CA ARG A 593 0.56 -9.61 -29.60
C ARG A 593 -0.67 -8.90 -29.00
N ALA A 594 -1.76 -9.63 -28.78
CA ALA A 594 -2.96 -9.09 -28.13
C ALA A 594 -2.68 -8.65 -26.68
N LEU A 595 -1.92 -9.44 -25.91
CA LEU A 595 -1.49 -9.08 -24.57
C LEU A 595 -0.62 -7.82 -24.55
N LEU A 596 0.34 -7.70 -25.47
CA LEU A 596 1.16 -6.50 -25.61
C LEU A 596 0.30 -5.26 -25.92
N LEU A 597 -0.67 -5.36 -26.85
CA LEU A 597 -1.64 -4.28 -27.11
C LEU A 597 -2.44 -3.91 -25.86
N GLY A 598 -2.90 -4.91 -25.11
CA GLY A 598 -3.61 -4.73 -23.85
C GLY A 598 -2.80 -4.03 -22.77
N PHE A 599 -1.52 -4.39 -22.62
CA PHE A 599 -0.59 -3.70 -21.73
C PHE A 599 -0.31 -2.26 -22.18
N MET A 600 -0.16 -2.02 -23.48
CA MET A 600 0.03 -0.65 -23.99
C MET A 600 -1.21 0.21 -23.75
N ALA A 601 -2.40 -0.35 -23.96
CA ALA A 601 -3.67 0.30 -23.63
C ALA A 601 -3.82 0.56 -22.12
N SER A 602 -3.33 -0.36 -21.30
CA SER A 602 -3.29 -0.22 -19.84
C SER A 602 -2.49 1.03 -19.42
N VAL A 603 -1.32 1.27 -20.03
CA VAL A 603 -0.53 2.49 -19.77
C VAL A 603 -1.26 3.75 -20.25
N VAL A 604 -1.92 3.72 -21.41
CA VAL A 604 -2.72 4.87 -21.89
C VAL A 604 -3.87 5.18 -20.94
N GLY A 605 -4.62 4.17 -20.49
CA GLY A 605 -5.70 4.32 -19.53
C GLY A 605 -5.19 4.79 -18.16
N MET A 606 -4.04 4.27 -17.72
CA MET A 606 -3.35 4.70 -16.50
C MET A 606 -3.01 6.19 -16.53
N LEU A 607 -2.50 6.69 -17.66
CA LEU A 607 -2.17 8.11 -17.82
C LEU A 607 -3.43 8.97 -17.81
N ALA A 608 -4.45 8.60 -18.60
CA ALA A 608 -5.69 9.36 -18.69
C ALA A 608 -6.42 9.44 -17.33
N HIS A 609 -6.55 8.32 -16.62
CA HIS A 609 -7.11 8.30 -15.27
C HIS A 609 -6.18 9.05 -14.29
N GLY A 610 -4.87 8.87 -14.42
CA GLY A 610 -3.87 9.49 -13.56
C GLY A 610 -3.80 11.01 -13.68
N LEU A 611 -4.37 11.64 -14.71
CA LEU A 611 -4.51 13.10 -14.76
C LEU A 611 -5.42 13.65 -13.65
N VAL A 612 -6.24 12.80 -13.04
CA VAL A 612 -7.21 13.18 -12.00
C VAL A 612 -7.18 12.27 -10.77
N ASP A 613 -6.16 11.42 -10.61
CA ASP A 613 -5.99 10.58 -9.41
C ASP A 613 -4.54 10.11 -9.19
N ASN A 614 -4.24 9.48 -8.05
CA ASN A 614 -2.93 8.84 -7.79
C ASN A 614 -2.78 7.58 -8.64
N SER A 615 -1.80 7.60 -9.56
CA SER A 615 -1.64 6.53 -10.53
C SER A 615 -0.27 5.85 -10.47
N TYR A 616 0.54 6.05 -9.41
CA TYR A 616 1.82 5.33 -9.32
C TYR A 616 2.30 5.02 -7.91
N PHE A 617 2.29 6.00 -6.99
CA PHE A 617 2.97 5.88 -5.70
C PHE A 617 2.20 5.05 -4.65
N VAL A 618 1.77 3.86 -5.04
CA VAL A 618 1.21 2.81 -4.19
C VAL A 618 1.65 1.45 -4.74
N VAL A 619 1.78 0.45 -3.85
CA VAL A 619 2.48 -0.81 -4.15
C VAL A 619 1.87 -1.54 -5.35
N GLU A 620 0.56 -1.77 -5.33
CA GLU A 620 -0.13 -2.50 -6.39
C GLU A 620 -0.01 -1.84 -7.76
N LEU A 621 -0.05 -0.50 -7.81
CA LEU A 621 0.04 0.27 -9.04
C LEU A 621 1.47 0.28 -9.59
N ALA A 622 2.48 0.44 -8.73
CA ALA A 622 3.90 0.37 -9.11
C ALA A 622 4.28 -1.03 -9.63
N PHE A 623 3.77 -2.10 -9.02
CA PHE A 623 4.02 -3.47 -9.46
C PHE A 623 3.34 -3.82 -10.80
N ILE A 624 2.10 -3.36 -11.04
CA ILE A 624 1.46 -3.50 -12.37
C ILE A 624 2.26 -2.75 -13.44
N PHE A 625 2.77 -1.56 -13.11
CA PHE A 625 3.62 -0.78 -14.02
C PHE A 625 4.94 -1.53 -14.31
N ALA A 626 5.62 -2.02 -13.28
CA ALA A 626 6.83 -2.83 -13.41
C ALA A 626 6.62 -4.10 -14.24
N LEU A 627 5.51 -4.82 -14.04
CA LEU A 627 5.13 -5.96 -14.87
C LEU A 627 4.99 -5.57 -16.34
N THR A 628 4.29 -4.47 -16.59
CA THR A 628 3.98 -3.96 -17.94
C THR A 628 5.26 -3.58 -18.69
N LEU A 629 6.17 -2.84 -18.03
CA LEU A 629 7.47 -2.49 -18.59
C LEU A 629 8.35 -3.73 -18.82
N GLY A 630 8.36 -4.65 -17.85
CA GLY A 630 9.15 -5.88 -17.93
C GLY A 630 8.72 -6.80 -19.07
N TRP A 631 7.41 -6.84 -19.35
CA TRP A 631 6.84 -7.54 -20.49
C TRP A 631 7.41 -7.02 -21.82
N ALA A 632 7.37 -5.71 -22.03
CA ALA A 632 7.88 -5.09 -23.25
C ALA A 632 9.41 -5.25 -23.39
N GLN A 633 10.16 -5.05 -22.29
CA GLN A 633 11.61 -5.25 -22.29
C GLN A 633 11.98 -6.67 -22.69
N ARG A 634 11.38 -7.67 -22.03
CA ARG A 634 11.71 -9.09 -22.25
C ARG A 634 11.40 -9.58 -23.66
N LEU A 635 10.35 -9.06 -24.29
CA LEU A 635 10.02 -9.38 -25.68
C LEU A 635 11.12 -8.89 -26.64
N THR A 636 11.62 -7.67 -26.44
CA THR A 636 12.67 -7.10 -27.32
C THR A 636 14.07 -7.64 -27.02
N TRP A 637 14.34 -8.04 -25.77
CA TRP A 637 15.65 -8.50 -25.33
C TRP A 637 16.13 -9.78 -26.04
N ARG A 638 15.22 -10.72 -26.29
CA ARG A 638 15.56 -11.99 -26.95
C ARG A 638 15.88 -11.84 -28.44
N GLU A 639 15.36 -10.81 -29.10
CA GLU A 639 15.70 -10.50 -30.49
C GLU A 639 17.13 -9.95 -30.60
N GLU A 640 17.58 -9.20 -29.59
CA GLU A 640 18.94 -8.66 -29.51
C GLU A 640 19.98 -9.72 -29.10
N GLU A 641 19.57 -10.86 -28.51
CA GLU A 641 20.46 -11.99 -28.23
C GLU A 641 20.66 -12.93 -29.43
N GLN A 642 19.75 -12.90 -30.41
CA GLN A 642 19.80 -13.74 -31.61
C GLN A 642 20.46 -13.05 -32.81
N ARG A 643 20.68 -11.74 -32.74
CA ARG A 643 21.47 -10.95 -33.69
C ARG A 643 22.87 -10.73 -33.13
#